data_AF-A0A933ZQS3-F1
#
_entry.id   AF-A0A933ZQS3-F1
#
_cell.length_a   1.000
_cell.length_b   1.000
_cell.length_c   1.000
_cell.angle_alpha   90.00
_cell.angle_beta   90.00
_cell.angle_gamma   90.00
#
_symmetry.space_group_name_H-M   'P 1'
#
loop_
_entity.id
_entity.type
_entity.pdbx_description
1 polymer ?
#
loop_
_entity_poly.entity_id
_entity_poly.type
_entity_poly.pdbx_seq_one_letter_code
_entity_poly.pdbx_strand_id
1 'polypeptide(L)'
;MKRIAILAVAAMTLGACKQEIEGLTCQTNADCVSRHCDDGICVVDSCNPACEAFQDCVAGACATAFTKLTIDRPAAGAQVSSPLEVAATLARRPASDKTPPATVKLTATLAGGTPIESSLALVAGTLGYKGSVAFTSPGTYSLKAEWVEAGISSAVVQVTLPKKCAGDGECGLCEACRNQTCVKQTAGEDLKGECAEQGCSTGSCDGAGACGLKARDTPCRAAEGGCDLAEVCTGDSAECPEDQFAPITQECLAAAGDCDKPEFCDGESRDCPSDEFEPATKVCHESRGDCDPEEKCTGDSAACPQDKYLVAGAECRAKHGDCDIAEKCTGSDPECPDDAFAPATLVCRPSVDEEACDITDMCPGDGPDCGTDDAKQPQGHECAPEQCVSSLHTPQRTCNATGTCLPANSDSCDPYICGSTTCKTSCSANSDCTTDLCDLRDGTCAEDVTTVDCATASLQAAINSCTAGSTCYVRIVGTCTDRLLVQNKDVYFDGAGTAVIDPSSDGPAVIVTEVSPQVTKLGLANLTIRGASNGPGTDGNAVESGGQGGAIPELFFAHTNIGSGPGQGNAAFGIRSSASTIAISASTIQNNSSGGISATGSTLSIADSTIQNNSSGGISATDSAVSIDRTSVLDNSGAGISITNSACAACTAAIRQTKLLGNVAGGLALTQTSFQVTNCIIATNGLTSSASAFGGVRISTPGAPAFFAHNTMVGNGLSGKNGVDCAFGEVQLTNSIIWNNGSTGPAGEVSGCGSTHPGSHIEGGPVETCGAGADPALSATDYHLSANSPCINNAPNCAGLTEDLEGQSRPEPAGGACDVGADEVQ
;
A
#
# COMPACT_ATOMS: atom_id res chain seq x y z
N MET A 1 -32.37 53.57 -7.82
CA MET A 1 -31.39 53.95 -6.78
C MET A 1 -32.09 53.94 -5.42
N LYS A 2 -31.49 53.34 -4.37
CA LYS A 2 -31.86 53.51 -2.92
C LYS A 2 -33.27 52.98 -2.55
N ARG A 3 -33.57 52.55 -1.31
CA ARG A 3 -32.76 52.14 -0.12
C ARG A 3 -33.67 51.41 0.91
N ILE A 4 -33.15 50.35 1.54
CA ILE A 4 -33.36 49.94 2.96
C ILE A 4 -34.75 49.37 3.40
N ALA A 5 -34.68 48.15 3.99
CA ALA A 5 -35.58 47.51 4.97
C ALA A 5 -36.99 47.01 4.54
N ILE A 6 -37.55 46.08 5.35
CA ILE A 6 -38.65 45.14 5.05
C ILE A 6 -39.79 45.20 6.11
N LEU A 7 -41.01 44.78 5.75
CA LEU A 7 -42.27 44.68 6.53
C LEU A 7 -42.64 43.18 6.79
N ALA A 8 -43.49 42.72 7.72
CA ALA A 8 -44.76 43.18 8.33
C ALA A 8 -46.00 43.03 7.41
N VAL A 9 -47.23 42.70 7.88
CA VAL A 9 -47.83 42.65 9.24
C VAL A 9 -48.87 41.49 9.37
N ALA A 10 -49.47 41.28 10.55
CA ALA A 10 -50.35 40.14 10.89
C ALA A 10 -51.81 40.16 10.35
N ALA A 11 -52.48 38.99 10.34
CA ALA A 11 -53.85 38.73 9.85
C ALA A 11 -54.71 37.89 10.85
N MET A 12 -55.99 37.58 10.54
CA MET A 12 -56.98 37.04 11.52
C MET A 12 -58.11 36.13 10.94
N THR A 13 -58.86 35.47 11.84
CA THR A 13 -60.21 34.85 11.73
C THR A 13 -60.42 33.46 11.08
N LEU A 14 -61.54 32.79 11.42
CA LEU A 14 -61.82 31.36 11.19
C LEU A 14 -62.50 31.05 9.84
N GLY A 15 -62.07 29.94 9.23
CA GLY A 15 -62.72 29.24 8.10
C GLY A 15 -62.06 27.87 7.88
N ALA A 16 -62.73 26.91 7.24
CA ALA A 16 -62.19 25.56 7.06
C ALA A 16 -61.46 25.38 5.70
N CYS A 17 -60.44 24.51 5.69
CA CYS A 17 -59.82 23.84 4.53
C CYS A 17 -59.84 24.57 3.16
N LYS A 18 -58.77 25.30 2.81
CA LYS A 18 -57.87 25.02 1.66
C LYS A 18 -56.49 25.66 1.92
N GLN A 19 -55.42 24.90 1.67
CA GLN A 19 -54.26 25.28 0.86
C GLN A 19 -53.39 26.53 1.13
N GLU A 20 -52.08 26.25 1.38
CA GLU A 20 -50.92 26.68 0.53
C GLU A 20 -50.47 28.16 0.54
N ILE A 21 -49.27 28.57 0.08
CA ILE A 21 -47.92 27.96 -0.11
C ILE A 21 -46.92 29.15 -0.10
N GLU A 22 -45.60 28.92 0.08
CA GLU A 22 -44.52 29.44 -0.80
C GLU A 22 -43.13 29.11 -0.22
N GLY A 23 -42.14 28.87 -1.10
CA GLY A 23 -40.80 28.39 -0.73
C GLY A 23 -40.31 27.18 -1.54
N LEU A 24 -41.21 26.44 -2.20
CA LEU A 24 -40.83 25.69 -3.41
C LEU A 24 -40.78 26.67 -4.58
N THR A 25 -39.83 26.44 -5.49
CA THR A 25 -39.70 27.22 -6.73
C THR A 25 -40.42 26.54 -7.89
N CYS A 26 -41.30 27.26 -8.59
CA CYS A 26 -41.89 26.82 -9.87
C CYS A 26 -41.20 27.46 -11.08
N GLN A 27 -41.31 26.84 -12.27
CA GLN A 27 -40.78 27.39 -13.53
C GLN A 27 -41.87 27.88 -14.48
N THR A 28 -43.09 27.39 -14.32
CA THR A 28 -44.26 27.74 -15.14
C THR A 28 -45.52 27.79 -14.28
N ASN A 29 -46.57 28.47 -14.75
CA ASN A 29 -47.87 28.53 -14.07
C ASN A 29 -48.52 27.15 -13.79
N ALA A 30 -47.99 26.06 -14.34
CA ALA A 30 -48.49 24.70 -14.06
C ALA A 30 -47.96 24.14 -12.73
N ASP A 31 -46.80 24.57 -12.26
CA ASP A 31 -46.15 24.02 -11.06
C ASP A 31 -46.58 24.75 -9.76
N CYS A 32 -47.54 25.67 -9.87
CA CYS A 32 -47.97 26.61 -8.84
C CYS A 32 -49.51 26.52 -8.67
N VAL A 33 -50.03 26.41 -7.45
CA VAL A 33 -51.32 25.73 -7.27
C VAL A 33 -52.58 26.60 -7.49
N SER A 34 -52.53 27.94 -7.34
CA SER A 34 -53.57 28.82 -7.93
C SER A 34 -53.27 29.23 -9.39
N ARG A 35 -52.36 28.51 -10.05
CA ARG A 35 -51.97 28.65 -11.47
C ARG A 35 -51.35 29.99 -11.87
N HIS A 36 -50.59 30.60 -10.96
CA HIS A 36 -49.65 31.66 -11.30
C HIS A 36 -48.25 31.29 -10.78
N CYS A 37 -47.29 31.19 -11.69
CA CYS A 37 -45.88 31.39 -11.39
C CYS A 37 -45.63 32.87 -11.59
N ASP A 38 -45.02 33.55 -10.64
CA ASP A 38 -44.38 34.83 -10.92
C ASP A 38 -42.90 34.72 -10.55
N ASP A 39 -42.05 34.88 -11.57
CA ASP A 39 -40.58 34.82 -11.57
C ASP A 39 -39.90 33.75 -10.68
N GLY A 40 -40.59 32.62 -10.42
CA GLY A 40 -40.04 31.46 -9.74
C GLY A 40 -40.84 30.88 -8.57
N ILE A 41 -41.98 31.44 -8.14
CA ILE A 41 -42.64 31.04 -6.86
C ILE A 41 -44.18 30.87 -6.98
N CYS A 42 -44.75 30.02 -6.10
CA CYS A 42 -46.06 29.39 -6.20
C CYS A 42 -47.24 30.05 -5.41
N VAL A 43 -47.70 31.24 -5.76
CA VAL A 43 -48.80 31.93 -5.03
C VAL A 43 -50.11 31.11 -4.99
N VAL A 44 -50.86 31.17 -3.87
CA VAL A 44 -52.20 30.56 -3.70
C VAL A 44 -53.15 31.42 -2.85
N ASP A 45 -54.45 31.37 -3.16
CA ASP A 45 -55.49 32.18 -2.49
C ASP A 45 -56.72 31.35 -2.01
N SER A 46 -57.17 31.63 -0.78
CA SER A 46 -58.47 31.32 -0.13
C SER A 46 -58.93 29.87 0.12
N CYS A 47 -59.41 29.65 1.35
CA CYS A 47 -60.06 28.43 1.89
C CYS A 47 -61.49 28.13 1.38
N ASN A 48 -61.95 26.89 1.64
CA ASN A 48 -63.36 26.42 1.72
C ASN A 48 -64.11 26.27 0.36
N PRO A 49 -65.16 25.41 0.24
CA PRO A 49 -65.81 24.66 1.31
C PRO A 49 -65.95 23.13 1.17
N ALA A 50 -65.79 22.48 2.33
CA ALA A 50 -66.58 21.36 2.83
C ALA A 50 -67.00 20.22 1.86
N CYS A 51 -66.19 19.15 1.84
CA CYS A 51 -66.73 17.85 2.26
C CYS A 51 -65.66 16.91 2.82
N GLU A 52 -65.94 16.24 3.94
CA GLU A 52 -65.10 15.21 4.55
C GLU A 52 -65.26 13.85 3.80
N ALA A 53 -65.40 13.87 2.46
CA ALA A 53 -66.01 12.75 1.73
C ALA A 53 -65.54 12.45 0.29
N PHE A 54 -64.80 13.32 -0.41
CA PHE A 54 -64.86 13.28 -1.88
C PHE A 54 -63.96 12.26 -2.63
N GLN A 55 -62.72 11.94 -2.22
CA GLN A 55 -61.81 11.14 -3.07
C GLN A 55 -60.94 10.03 -2.43
N ASP A 56 -60.87 9.85 -1.10
CA ASP A 56 -60.12 8.70 -0.52
C ASP A 56 -60.77 7.33 -0.85
N CYS A 57 -61.95 7.28 -1.51
CA CYS A 57 -62.52 6.03 -2.03
C CYS A 57 -63.51 6.19 -3.21
N VAL A 58 -63.03 6.37 -4.46
CA VAL A 58 -63.82 6.08 -5.69
C VAL A 58 -62.97 5.37 -6.77
N ALA A 59 -62.41 4.21 -6.43
CA ALA A 59 -61.84 3.25 -7.40
C ALA A 59 -61.67 1.82 -6.85
N GLY A 60 -61.71 1.61 -5.53
CA GLY A 60 -61.42 0.32 -4.87
C GLY A 60 -60.19 0.32 -3.95
N ALA A 61 -59.66 1.49 -3.59
CA ALA A 61 -58.55 1.75 -2.67
C ALA A 61 -58.66 3.23 -2.16
N CYS A 62 -57.96 3.72 -1.11
CA CYS A 62 -56.89 3.10 -0.31
C CYS A 62 -56.72 3.73 1.10
N ALA A 63 -55.93 3.08 1.98
CA ALA A 63 -55.32 3.62 3.21
C ALA A 63 -56.28 4.18 4.31
N THR A 64 -55.73 4.71 5.44
CA THR A 64 -56.46 4.88 6.73
C THR A 64 -56.26 6.26 7.42
N ALA A 65 -56.83 6.48 8.63
CA ALA A 65 -57.66 7.69 8.84
C ALA A 65 -57.49 8.61 10.11
N PHE A 66 -56.53 8.46 11.03
CA PHE A 66 -56.48 9.28 12.30
C PHE A 66 -55.06 9.79 12.69
N THR A 67 -54.94 10.78 13.62
CA THR A 67 -53.69 11.59 13.85
C THR A 67 -53.21 11.91 15.30
N LYS A 68 -53.52 13.07 15.94
CA LYS A 68 -52.79 13.60 17.15
C LYS A 68 -53.68 14.09 18.34
N LEU A 69 -53.15 14.07 19.59
CA LEU A 69 -53.74 14.47 20.91
C LEU A 69 -53.02 15.67 21.59
N THR A 70 -53.65 16.48 22.48
CA THR A 70 -53.04 17.62 23.28
C THR A 70 -53.83 18.02 24.57
N ILE A 71 -53.23 18.77 25.53
CA ILE A 71 -53.78 19.34 26.81
C ILE A 71 -53.87 20.88 26.80
N ASP A 72 -54.81 21.50 27.54
CA ASP A 72 -55.11 22.95 27.42
C ASP A 72 -55.02 23.87 28.68
N ARG A 73 -55.13 23.38 29.93
CA ARG A 73 -55.21 24.23 31.17
C ARG A 73 -54.74 23.51 32.45
N PRO A 74 -54.37 24.22 33.55
CA PRO A 74 -54.33 25.68 33.76
C PRO A 74 -52.98 26.32 33.37
N ALA A 75 -52.53 27.40 34.05
CA ALA A 75 -51.30 28.17 33.76
C ALA A 75 -50.43 28.31 35.03
N ALA A 76 -49.12 28.56 34.88
CA ALA A 76 -48.16 28.53 36.00
C ALA A 76 -47.96 29.89 36.72
N GLY A 77 -48.01 29.89 38.06
CA GLY A 77 -47.35 30.89 38.93
C GLY A 77 -48.22 31.75 39.86
N ALA A 78 -49.56 31.64 39.82
CA ALA A 78 -50.45 32.59 40.50
C ALA A 78 -50.58 32.41 42.03
N GLN A 79 -50.87 33.49 42.77
CA GLN A 79 -51.29 33.42 44.19
C GLN A 79 -52.80 33.13 44.29
N VAL A 80 -53.23 32.10 45.04
CA VAL A 80 -54.58 31.48 44.93
C VAL A 80 -55.15 30.91 46.23
N SER A 81 -56.47 30.65 46.23
CA SER A 81 -57.15 29.69 47.11
C SER A 81 -57.27 28.29 46.46
N SER A 82 -57.73 27.28 47.20
CA SER A 82 -58.06 25.91 46.71
C SER A 82 -59.55 25.79 46.30
N PRO A 83 -60.00 24.88 45.38
CA PRO A 83 -59.30 23.89 44.50
C PRO A 83 -59.32 24.23 42.96
N LEU A 84 -59.16 23.26 42.01
CA LEU A 84 -58.73 23.46 40.57
C LEU A 84 -59.33 22.47 39.48
N GLU A 85 -59.16 22.72 38.15
CA GLU A 85 -59.87 22.05 36.99
C GLU A 85 -59.04 21.90 35.64
N VAL A 86 -59.35 20.96 34.69
CA VAL A 86 -58.48 20.48 33.53
C VAL A 86 -59.19 19.97 32.20
N ALA A 87 -58.53 19.94 30.99
CA ALA A 87 -59.07 19.41 29.67
C ALA A 87 -58.06 18.99 28.53
N ALA A 88 -58.48 18.22 27.48
CA ALA A 88 -57.68 17.67 26.32
C ALA A 88 -58.46 17.24 24.99
N THR A 89 -57.82 17.06 23.80
CA THR A 89 -58.47 16.76 22.45
C THR A 89 -57.65 15.95 21.38
N LEU A 90 -58.28 15.22 20.41
CA LEU A 90 -57.76 14.29 19.32
C LEU A 90 -58.19 14.64 17.83
N ALA A 91 -57.65 14.02 16.74
CA ALA A 91 -57.93 14.36 15.29
C ALA A 91 -58.01 13.20 14.20
N ARG A 92 -58.63 13.48 13.01
CA ARG A 92 -59.07 12.55 11.89
C ARG A 92 -58.74 13.03 10.43
N ARG A 93 -58.80 12.15 9.40
CA ARG A 93 -58.71 12.43 7.93
C ARG A 93 -60.05 12.35 7.15
N PRO A 94 -60.22 13.10 6.04
CA PRO A 94 -61.45 13.17 5.25
C PRO A 94 -61.60 12.06 4.18
N ALA A 95 -62.84 11.65 3.91
CA ALA A 95 -63.25 10.62 2.93
C ALA A 95 -62.99 9.15 3.33
N SER A 96 -62.56 8.89 4.56
CA SER A 96 -62.76 7.62 5.27
C SER A 96 -63.94 7.71 6.23
N ASP A 97 -64.72 6.62 6.36
CA ASP A 97 -65.96 6.51 7.14
C ASP A 97 -65.81 5.75 8.48
N LYS A 98 -64.59 5.58 9.00
CA LYS A 98 -64.28 4.85 10.25
C LYS A 98 -64.46 5.68 11.55
N THR A 99 -64.58 4.97 12.68
CA THR A 99 -64.95 5.50 14.02
C THR A 99 -63.80 5.60 15.06
N PRO A 100 -63.89 6.53 16.04
CA PRO A 100 -62.89 6.80 17.10
C PRO A 100 -63.14 6.10 18.47
N PRO A 101 -62.22 6.19 19.46
CA PRO A 101 -62.25 5.45 20.75
C PRO A 101 -62.97 6.18 21.90
N ALA A 102 -63.21 5.49 23.03
CA ALA A 102 -64.06 6.00 24.12
C ALA A 102 -63.39 6.80 25.27
N THR A 103 -62.08 6.69 25.54
CA THR A 103 -61.42 7.33 26.72
C THR A 103 -59.92 7.58 26.55
N VAL A 104 -59.36 8.52 27.34
CA VAL A 104 -57.91 8.79 27.52
C VAL A 104 -57.56 9.03 29.01
N LYS A 105 -56.27 9.08 29.38
CA LYS A 105 -55.78 9.20 30.77
C LYS A 105 -55.28 10.61 31.15
N LEU A 106 -55.25 11.00 32.44
CA LEU A 106 -54.66 12.25 33.01
C LEU A 106 -53.94 11.98 34.37
N THR A 107 -52.91 12.75 34.75
CA THR A 107 -52.21 12.67 36.06
C THR A 107 -51.80 14.07 36.57
N ALA A 108 -51.69 14.30 37.89
CA ALA A 108 -51.40 15.61 38.53
C ALA A 108 -50.47 15.55 39.77
N THR A 109 -49.71 16.63 40.10
CA THR A 109 -48.63 16.56 41.14
C THR A 109 -48.42 17.87 41.93
N LEU A 110 -48.53 17.87 43.27
CA LEU A 110 -48.10 18.98 44.16
C LEU A 110 -46.58 19.18 44.06
N ALA A 111 -46.09 20.38 44.40
CA ALA A 111 -44.68 20.58 44.78
C ALA A 111 -44.34 19.74 46.04
N GLY A 112 -44.04 18.46 45.83
CA GLY A 112 -43.78 17.46 46.88
C GLY A 112 -44.90 16.44 47.15
N GLY A 113 -45.88 16.21 46.25
CA GLY A 113 -46.98 15.25 46.51
C GLY A 113 -47.13 14.11 45.50
N THR A 114 -47.77 13.03 45.94
CA THR A 114 -48.07 11.82 45.14
C THR A 114 -48.82 12.15 43.85
N PRO A 115 -48.50 11.51 42.71
CA PRO A 115 -49.24 11.68 41.46
C PRO A 115 -50.72 11.26 41.60
N ILE A 116 -51.62 12.23 41.42
CA ILE A 116 -53.07 12.07 41.44
C ILE A 116 -53.52 11.71 40.02
N GLU A 117 -53.84 10.44 39.77
CA GLU A 117 -54.32 9.98 38.46
C GLU A 117 -55.84 10.19 38.29
N SER A 118 -56.25 10.38 37.03
CA SER A 118 -57.63 10.51 36.58
C SER A 118 -57.76 9.97 35.15
N SER A 119 -58.98 9.83 34.65
CA SER A 119 -59.26 9.62 33.22
C SER A 119 -60.06 10.80 32.66
N LEU A 120 -60.08 10.89 31.33
CA LEU A 120 -60.83 11.87 30.55
C LEU A 120 -61.66 11.08 29.51
N ALA A 121 -62.99 11.22 29.54
CA ALA A 121 -63.89 10.42 28.68
C ALA A 121 -64.20 11.13 27.35
N LEU A 122 -64.36 10.36 26.25
CA LEU A 122 -64.73 10.90 24.94
C LEU A 122 -66.13 11.50 25.03
N VAL A 123 -66.26 12.78 24.69
CA VAL A 123 -67.56 13.39 24.45
C VAL A 123 -68.14 12.77 23.16
N ALA A 124 -69.13 11.90 23.30
CA ALA A 124 -69.66 11.05 22.24
C ALA A 124 -70.02 11.83 20.96
N GLY A 125 -69.60 11.31 19.80
CA GLY A 125 -69.73 11.98 18.51
C GLY A 125 -68.66 13.03 18.20
N THR A 126 -67.67 13.23 19.08
CA THR A 126 -66.54 14.17 18.90
C THR A 126 -65.18 13.46 19.04
N LEU A 127 -64.11 14.22 19.30
CA LEU A 127 -62.74 13.75 19.56
C LEU A 127 -62.13 14.37 20.85
N GLY A 128 -62.93 14.89 21.80
CA GLY A 128 -62.46 15.65 22.98
C GLY A 128 -62.80 15.07 24.37
N TYR A 129 -62.07 15.50 25.42
CA TYR A 129 -62.00 14.85 26.76
C TYR A 129 -61.75 15.86 27.96
N LYS A 130 -62.19 15.60 29.22
CA LYS A 130 -62.08 16.54 30.42
C LYS A 130 -61.97 15.88 31.84
N GLY A 131 -61.47 16.62 32.88
CA GLY A 131 -61.28 16.19 34.31
C GLY A 131 -60.84 17.30 35.33
N SER A 132 -60.53 17.03 36.62
CA SER A 132 -60.21 18.07 37.67
C SER A 132 -59.30 17.64 38.88
N VAL A 133 -58.89 18.56 39.80
CA VAL A 133 -57.89 18.33 40.91
C VAL A 133 -57.93 19.36 42.08
N ALA A 134 -57.43 19.06 43.31
CA ALA A 134 -57.61 19.93 44.52
C ALA A 134 -56.37 20.16 45.43
N PHE A 135 -56.39 21.21 46.27
CA PHE A 135 -55.30 21.62 47.20
C PHE A 135 -55.75 21.66 48.69
N THR A 136 -54.81 21.78 49.63
CA THR A 136 -55.10 21.74 51.09
C THR A 136 -54.68 22.97 51.92
N SER A 137 -53.90 23.91 51.36
CA SER A 137 -53.45 25.12 52.06
C SER A 137 -52.99 26.18 51.04
N PRO A 138 -52.63 27.41 51.46
CA PRO A 138 -51.65 28.23 50.71
C PRO A 138 -50.45 27.38 50.16
N GLY A 139 -50.39 27.06 48.84
CA GLY A 139 -49.49 26.03 48.20
C GLY A 139 -49.50 25.91 46.61
N THR A 140 -49.08 24.77 45.97
CA THR A 140 -48.55 24.66 44.53
C THR A 140 -48.74 23.29 43.73
N TYR A 141 -49.29 23.19 42.48
CA TYR A 141 -49.67 21.88 41.78
C TYR A 141 -49.63 21.76 40.20
N SER A 142 -49.49 20.53 39.60
CA SER A 142 -49.04 20.18 38.19
C SER A 142 -49.85 19.07 37.39
N LEU A 143 -49.56 18.67 36.09
CA LEU A 143 -50.41 17.79 35.17
C LEU A 143 -49.74 16.92 33.99
N LYS A 144 -50.43 15.92 33.33
CA LYS A 144 -50.12 15.19 32.00
C LYS A 144 -51.24 14.21 31.43
N ALA A 145 -51.48 13.97 30.09
CA ALA A 145 -52.55 13.05 29.52
C ALA A 145 -52.34 12.29 28.13
N GLU A 146 -53.01 11.12 27.84
CA GLU A 146 -52.71 10.15 26.69
C GLU A 146 -53.82 9.13 26.18
N TRP A 147 -53.86 8.73 24.87
CA TRP A 147 -54.56 7.52 24.28
C TRP A 147 -53.57 6.42 23.84
N VAL A 148 -53.83 5.16 24.23
CA VAL A 148 -52.86 4.05 24.09
C VAL A 148 -53.01 3.22 22.81
N GLU A 149 -54.22 2.76 22.44
CA GLU A 149 -54.39 1.68 21.45
C GLU A 149 -54.02 2.06 20.00
N ALA A 150 -53.94 3.37 19.72
CA ALA A 150 -53.37 3.93 18.48
C ALA A 150 -52.12 4.82 18.72
N GLY A 151 -51.64 4.94 19.97
CA GLY A 151 -50.37 5.56 20.37
C GLY A 151 -50.21 7.09 20.28
N ILE A 152 -50.87 7.91 21.14
CA ILE A 152 -50.97 9.39 20.98
C ILE A 152 -51.06 10.18 22.35
N SER A 153 -50.27 11.26 22.66
CA SER A 153 -50.01 11.85 24.05
C SER A 153 -49.69 13.41 24.29
N SER A 154 -49.53 13.95 25.55
CA SER A 154 -49.46 15.45 25.99
C SER A 154 -48.71 15.96 27.36
N ALA A 155 -49.06 17.10 28.12
CA ALA A 155 -48.20 17.98 29.10
C ALA A 155 -48.75 18.74 30.46
N VAL A 156 -48.07 19.80 31.10
CA VAL A 156 -47.91 20.20 32.61
C VAL A 156 -47.96 21.76 33.14
N VAL A 157 -48.22 22.18 34.46
CA VAL A 157 -48.14 23.60 35.14
C VAL A 157 -47.96 23.79 36.76
N GLN A 158 -48.14 24.99 37.49
CA GLN A 158 -47.94 25.34 39.00
C GLN A 158 -48.63 26.64 39.71
N VAL A 159 -48.64 26.93 41.08
CA VAL A 159 -49.26 28.12 41.90
C VAL A 159 -48.72 28.47 43.39
N THR A 160 -49.15 29.54 44.19
CA THR A 160 -48.75 29.99 45.63
C THR A 160 -49.75 30.91 46.52
N LEU A 161 -49.45 31.61 47.70
CA LEU A 161 -50.28 32.64 48.54
C LEU A 161 -49.57 33.41 49.79
N PRO A 162 -50.10 34.52 50.49
CA PRO A 162 -49.50 35.29 51.68
C PRO A 162 -50.40 35.73 52.94
N LYS A 163 -49.98 36.61 53.92
CA LYS A 163 -50.65 36.95 55.27
C LYS A 163 -50.34 38.34 56.02
N LYS A 164 -50.99 38.74 57.20
CA LYS A 164 -50.90 40.05 58.02
C LYS A 164 -50.85 39.98 59.62
N CYS A 165 -50.84 41.14 60.37
CA CYS A 165 -50.54 41.41 61.84
C CYS A 165 -51.54 42.27 62.75
N ALA A 166 -51.15 42.88 63.92
CA ALA A 166 -51.93 43.13 65.20
C ALA A 166 -52.30 44.60 65.76
N GLY A 167 -52.12 44.94 67.08
CA GLY A 167 -52.91 45.87 68.01
C GLY A 167 -52.37 47.26 68.55
N ASP A 168 -52.75 47.79 69.77
CA ASP A 168 -52.83 49.28 70.16
C ASP A 168 -52.32 49.93 71.56
N GLY A 169 -53.04 49.95 72.72
CA GLY A 169 -53.00 51.00 73.85
C GLY A 169 -52.19 50.86 75.21
N GLU A 170 -52.54 51.61 76.32
CA GLU A 170 -52.19 51.46 77.77
C GLU A 170 -51.13 50.38 78.09
N CYS A 171 -49.89 50.82 78.31
CA CYS A 171 -48.68 50.09 77.94
C CYS A 171 -48.03 49.25 79.05
N GLY A 172 -47.30 48.21 78.64
CA GLY A 172 -46.56 47.35 79.57
C GLY A 172 -45.26 47.95 80.15
N LEU A 173 -44.51 47.08 80.82
CA LEU A 173 -43.08 47.27 81.12
C LEU A 173 -42.37 47.73 79.82
N CYS A 174 -41.53 48.75 79.90
CA CYS A 174 -40.80 49.35 78.76
C CYS A 174 -41.61 49.62 77.45
N GLU A 175 -42.89 50.03 77.50
CA GLU A 175 -43.72 50.36 76.30
C GLU A 175 -44.33 51.80 76.25
N ALA A 176 -44.81 52.25 75.08
CA ALA A 176 -45.43 53.58 74.84
C ALA A 176 -46.33 53.65 73.57
N CYS A 177 -47.43 54.43 73.58
CA CYS A 177 -48.44 54.45 72.50
C CYS A 177 -48.15 55.41 71.31
N ARG A 178 -48.53 55.02 70.07
CA ARG A 178 -48.63 55.88 68.86
C ARG A 178 -49.81 55.47 67.94
N ASN A 179 -50.35 56.43 67.16
CA ASN A 179 -51.19 56.26 65.95
C ASN A 179 -52.15 55.03 65.84
N GLN A 180 -52.95 54.73 66.88
CA GLN A 180 -53.88 53.56 66.88
C GLN A 180 -53.17 52.22 66.60
N THR A 181 -51.87 52.09 66.88
CA THR A 181 -51.09 50.87 66.68
C THR A 181 -49.90 50.83 67.65
N CYS A 182 -49.81 49.80 68.50
CA CYS A 182 -48.81 49.62 69.57
C CYS A 182 -47.39 49.93 69.10
N VAL A 183 -46.65 50.67 69.92
CA VAL A 183 -45.19 50.72 69.86
C VAL A 183 -44.61 50.61 71.28
N LYS A 184 -43.29 50.76 71.41
CA LYS A 184 -42.51 50.42 72.60
C LYS A 184 -41.58 51.57 73.01
N GLN A 185 -40.98 51.49 74.20
CA GLN A 185 -39.89 52.40 74.60
C GLN A 185 -38.60 52.06 73.84
N THR A 186 -37.54 52.83 74.05
CA THR A 186 -36.27 52.64 73.34
C THR A 186 -35.33 51.74 74.14
N ALA A 187 -34.55 50.92 73.44
CA ALA A 187 -33.55 50.05 74.05
C ALA A 187 -32.41 50.88 74.69
N GLY A 188 -31.94 50.46 75.86
CA GLY A 188 -30.84 51.11 76.59
C GLY A 188 -31.24 52.30 77.47
N GLU A 189 -32.53 52.61 77.59
CA GLU A 189 -33.04 53.57 78.58
C GLU A 189 -33.39 52.86 79.90
N ASP A 190 -33.12 53.46 81.06
CA ASP A 190 -33.79 53.09 82.31
C ASP A 190 -34.19 54.35 83.07
N LEU A 191 -35.25 54.99 82.59
CA LEU A 191 -35.80 56.22 83.15
C LEU A 191 -36.43 56.03 84.55
N LYS A 192 -36.51 54.78 85.04
CA LYS A 192 -37.14 54.42 86.32
C LYS A 192 -36.18 53.74 87.31
N GLY A 193 -35.04 53.21 86.85
CA GLY A 193 -34.03 52.52 87.66
C GLY A 193 -34.49 51.12 88.09
N GLU A 194 -35.19 50.40 87.21
CA GLU A 194 -35.85 49.13 87.52
C GLU A 194 -34.96 47.89 87.30
N CYS A 195 -33.81 48.04 86.64
CA CYS A 195 -32.91 46.93 86.32
C CYS A 195 -31.54 47.08 87.01
N ALA A 196 -31.00 46.02 87.61
CA ALA A 196 -29.70 46.02 88.32
C ALA A 196 -28.72 44.98 87.75
N GLU A 197 -27.42 45.07 88.05
CA GLU A 197 -26.37 44.31 87.35
C GLU A 197 -25.67 43.23 88.22
N GLN A 198 -26.40 42.21 88.65
CA GLN A 198 -25.83 40.92 89.10
C GLN A 198 -26.70 39.76 88.61
N GLY A 199 -26.13 38.55 88.53
CA GLY A 199 -26.79 37.44 87.84
C GLY A 199 -27.05 37.80 86.37
N CYS A 200 -28.31 37.73 85.96
CA CYS A 200 -28.74 37.67 84.56
C CYS A 200 -29.41 38.93 84.01
N SER A 201 -29.15 40.11 84.59
CA SER A 201 -29.73 41.40 84.16
C SER A 201 -28.66 42.42 83.74
N THR A 202 -28.91 43.20 82.68
CA THR A 202 -27.95 44.19 82.11
C THR A 202 -27.99 45.56 82.76
N GLY A 203 -29.07 45.88 83.49
CA GLY A 203 -29.26 47.21 84.08
C GLY A 203 -29.91 48.27 83.16
N SER A 204 -30.62 47.92 82.08
CA SER A 204 -31.43 48.88 81.29
C SER A 204 -32.59 48.23 80.52
N CYS A 205 -33.66 48.94 80.13
CA CYS A 205 -34.75 48.39 79.29
C CYS A 205 -34.26 47.89 77.92
N ASP A 206 -34.95 46.90 77.38
CA ASP A 206 -34.67 46.29 76.06
C ASP A 206 -35.36 46.99 74.86
N GLY A 207 -36.34 47.87 75.11
CA GLY A 207 -37.20 48.46 74.07
C GLY A 207 -38.17 47.48 73.38
N ALA A 208 -38.23 46.22 73.83
CA ALA A 208 -39.21 45.22 73.44
C ALA A 208 -40.26 44.93 74.54
N GLY A 209 -40.06 45.44 75.75
CA GLY A 209 -41.06 45.45 76.82
C GLY A 209 -40.58 44.86 78.16
N ALA A 210 -39.27 44.74 78.36
CA ALA A 210 -38.67 44.11 79.53
C ALA A 210 -37.46 44.87 80.07
N CYS A 211 -37.10 44.61 81.33
CA CYS A 211 -35.72 44.83 81.75
C CYS A 211 -34.81 44.02 80.81
N GLY A 212 -33.75 44.65 80.34
CA GLY A 212 -32.70 43.99 79.60
C GLY A 212 -32.12 42.89 80.46
N LEU A 213 -32.37 41.66 80.04
CA LEU A 213 -31.71 40.49 80.56
C LEU A 213 -30.38 40.36 79.83
N LYS A 214 -29.34 39.91 80.54
CA LYS A 214 -28.11 39.50 79.87
C LYS A 214 -28.50 38.42 78.87
N ALA A 215 -27.85 38.44 77.71
CA ALA A 215 -28.19 37.54 76.62
C ALA A 215 -28.34 36.11 77.14
N ARG A 216 -29.31 35.37 76.60
CA ARG A 216 -29.37 33.92 76.83
C ARG A 216 -27.97 33.33 76.57
N ASP A 217 -27.62 32.31 77.33
CA ASP A 217 -26.30 31.66 77.27
C ASP A 217 -25.16 32.48 77.92
N THR A 218 -25.46 33.63 78.55
CA THR A 218 -24.51 34.27 79.49
C THR A 218 -24.34 33.39 80.74
N PRO A 219 -23.14 32.93 81.09
CA PRO A 219 -22.95 32.09 82.28
C PRO A 219 -23.26 32.83 83.58
N CYS A 220 -23.96 32.15 84.49
CA CYS A 220 -24.21 32.62 85.86
C CYS A 220 -23.76 31.62 86.94
N ARG A 221 -23.58 30.34 86.58
CA ARG A 221 -22.71 29.35 87.24
C ARG A 221 -21.80 28.71 86.17
N ALA A 222 -20.95 27.76 86.57
CA ALA A 222 -20.04 27.02 85.69
C ALA A 222 -20.00 25.55 86.11
N ALA A 223 -19.81 24.65 85.15
CA ALA A 223 -19.85 23.19 85.33
C ALA A 223 -18.69 22.62 86.16
N GLU A 224 -18.97 21.53 86.89
CA GLU A 224 -18.04 20.68 87.65
C GLU A 224 -18.18 19.19 87.29
N GLY A 225 -17.88 18.85 86.03
CA GLY A 225 -17.86 17.47 85.55
C GLY A 225 -17.65 17.41 84.04
N GLY A 226 -17.55 16.20 83.49
CA GLY A 226 -17.68 16.00 82.04
C GLY A 226 -19.15 16.09 81.60
N CYS A 227 -20.05 15.61 82.44
CA CYS A 227 -21.48 15.42 82.17
C CYS A 227 -22.35 16.46 82.90
N ASP A 228 -21.75 17.58 83.31
CA ASP A 228 -22.36 18.67 84.08
C ASP A 228 -22.42 19.92 83.20
N LEU A 229 -23.52 20.68 83.23
CA LEU A 229 -23.66 21.92 82.44
C LEU A 229 -23.40 23.16 83.29
N ALA A 230 -22.98 24.23 82.63
CA ALA A 230 -22.87 25.54 83.27
C ALA A 230 -24.26 26.20 83.26
N GLU A 231 -24.84 26.51 84.42
CA GLU A 231 -26.09 27.28 84.42
C GLU A 231 -25.87 28.64 83.77
N VAL A 232 -26.56 28.82 82.65
CA VAL A 232 -26.65 30.07 81.92
C VAL A 232 -27.92 30.81 82.28
N CYS A 233 -27.84 32.12 82.16
CA CYS A 233 -29.00 32.98 82.08
C CYS A 233 -29.93 32.49 80.97
N THR A 234 -31.19 32.20 81.30
CA THR A 234 -32.18 31.77 80.32
C THR A 234 -32.54 32.87 79.31
N GLY A 235 -32.11 34.12 79.54
CA GLY A 235 -32.60 35.28 78.81
C GLY A 235 -34.06 35.64 79.13
N ASP A 236 -34.69 34.88 80.03
CA ASP A 236 -36.10 35.02 80.45
C ASP A 236 -36.23 35.31 81.97
N SER A 237 -35.12 35.18 82.72
CA SER A 237 -35.02 35.42 84.18
C SER A 237 -33.79 36.27 84.51
N ALA A 238 -33.88 37.06 85.59
CA ALA A 238 -32.75 37.77 86.19
C ALA A 238 -31.93 36.90 87.16
N GLU A 239 -32.49 35.77 87.62
CA GLU A 239 -31.85 34.79 88.52
C GLU A 239 -31.33 33.58 87.74
N CYS A 240 -30.33 32.90 88.29
CA CYS A 240 -29.67 31.75 87.68
C CYS A 240 -30.45 30.44 87.95
N PRO A 241 -30.51 29.48 87.01
CA PRO A 241 -31.14 28.16 87.23
C PRO A 241 -30.57 27.31 88.39
N GLU A 242 -31.25 26.19 88.67
CA GLU A 242 -30.70 25.06 89.46
C GLU A 242 -29.73 24.21 88.60
N ASP A 243 -28.86 23.42 89.24
CA ASP A 243 -27.87 22.52 88.60
C ASP A 243 -28.50 21.69 87.46
N GLN A 244 -27.85 21.64 86.29
CA GLN A 244 -28.28 20.82 85.15
C GLN A 244 -27.20 19.82 84.72
N PHE A 245 -27.43 18.54 84.99
CA PHE A 245 -26.66 17.46 84.35
C PHE A 245 -27.01 17.40 82.87
N ALA A 246 -26.01 17.10 82.06
CA ALA A 246 -26.16 17.08 80.62
C ALA A 246 -26.93 15.82 80.17
N PRO A 247 -27.73 15.91 79.09
CA PRO A 247 -28.65 14.83 78.69
C PRO A 247 -27.90 13.56 78.27
N ILE A 248 -28.62 12.44 78.14
CA ILE A 248 -28.13 11.14 77.61
C ILE A 248 -27.60 11.16 76.15
N THR A 249 -27.40 12.36 75.59
CA THR A 249 -26.85 12.63 74.27
C THR A 249 -25.78 13.72 74.30
N GLN A 250 -25.38 14.21 75.49
CA GLN A 250 -24.15 15.00 75.64
C GLN A 250 -23.00 14.01 75.81
N GLU A 251 -22.04 14.11 74.91
CA GLU A 251 -20.78 13.38 74.93
C GLU A 251 -19.90 13.94 76.06
N CYS A 252 -19.51 13.09 77.02
CA CYS A 252 -18.67 13.51 78.15
C CYS A 252 -17.40 12.69 78.36
N LEU A 253 -17.26 11.55 77.67
CA LEU A 253 -15.97 11.11 77.13
C LEU A 253 -16.11 11.13 75.62
N ALA A 254 -15.25 11.90 74.95
CA ALA A 254 -15.24 11.95 73.49
C ALA A 254 -14.51 10.73 72.95
N ALA A 255 -15.04 10.15 71.88
CA ALA A 255 -14.44 9.04 71.14
C ALA A 255 -12.95 9.33 70.88
N ALA A 256 -12.05 8.56 71.51
CA ALA A 256 -10.61 8.83 71.46
C ALA A 256 -9.95 8.46 70.11
N GLY A 257 -10.73 7.88 69.20
CA GLY A 257 -10.44 7.69 67.80
C GLY A 257 -11.72 7.24 67.06
N ASP A 258 -11.64 7.10 65.75
CA ASP A 258 -12.82 6.90 64.89
C ASP A 258 -13.55 5.56 65.12
N CYS A 259 -12.88 4.59 65.76
CA CYS A 259 -13.41 3.27 66.12
C CYS A 259 -13.78 3.15 67.61
N ASP A 260 -13.79 4.27 68.31
CA ASP A 260 -14.32 4.40 69.66
C ASP A 260 -15.82 4.72 69.63
N LYS A 261 -16.56 4.46 70.71
CA LYS A 261 -17.84 5.16 70.89
C LYS A 261 -17.60 6.41 71.73
N PRO A 262 -18.36 7.48 71.49
CA PRO A 262 -18.49 8.55 72.46
C PRO A 262 -19.38 8.09 73.62
N GLU A 263 -18.86 8.11 74.86
CA GLU A 263 -19.72 7.94 76.04
C GLU A 263 -20.52 9.20 76.30
N PHE A 264 -21.83 9.05 76.12
CA PHE A 264 -22.81 10.04 76.53
C PHE A 264 -23.10 9.95 78.04
N CYS A 265 -23.62 11.03 78.61
CA CYS A 265 -24.06 11.09 80.00
C CYS A 265 -25.14 10.03 80.30
N ASP A 266 -25.40 9.74 81.58
CA ASP A 266 -26.61 9.02 82.01
C ASP A 266 -27.82 9.96 82.24
N GLY A 267 -27.60 11.28 82.22
CA GLY A 267 -28.63 12.30 82.48
C GLY A 267 -28.98 12.50 83.97
N GLU A 268 -28.32 11.76 84.87
CA GLU A 268 -28.57 11.78 86.33
C GLU A 268 -27.28 12.01 87.15
N SER A 269 -26.10 11.98 86.51
CA SER A 269 -24.75 12.11 87.08
C SER A 269 -23.91 13.20 86.40
N ARG A 270 -22.94 13.77 87.14
CA ARG A 270 -21.91 14.69 86.63
C ARG A 270 -20.68 14.01 86.01
N ASP A 271 -20.48 12.72 86.33
CA ASP A 271 -19.35 11.90 85.91
C ASP A 271 -19.77 10.90 84.82
N CYS A 272 -18.83 10.60 83.91
CA CYS A 272 -19.08 9.84 82.68
C CYS A 272 -19.15 8.31 82.90
N PRO A 273 -19.93 7.57 82.08
CA PRO A 273 -19.78 6.13 81.90
C PRO A 273 -18.37 5.70 81.46
N SER A 274 -18.15 4.39 81.35
CA SER A 274 -16.86 3.81 80.99
C SER A 274 -16.77 3.43 79.51
N ASP A 275 -15.91 4.15 78.77
CA ASP A 275 -15.08 3.75 77.61
C ASP A 275 -15.48 2.42 76.92
N GLU A 276 -16.19 2.51 75.79
CA GLU A 276 -16.83 1.39 75.10
C GLU A 276 -16.61 1.42 73.56
N PHE A 277 -15.60 0.73 73.02
CA PHE A 277 -15.27 0.77 71.58
C PHE A 277 -16.38 0.32 70.59
N GLU A 278 -16.34 0.82 69.35
CA GLU A 278 -17.26 0.45 68.26
C GLU A 278 -17.04 -1.00 67.77
N PRO A 279 -18.10 -1.71 67.33
CA PRO A 279 -18.01 -3.13 67.00
C PRO A 279 -17.18 -3.36 65.74
N ALA A 280 -16.53 -4.52 65.64
CA ALA A 280 -15.50 -4.87 64.64
C ALA A 280 -15.94 -4.93 63.15
N THR A 281 -17.11 -4.36 62.82
CA THR A 281 -17.67 -4.21 61.47
C THR A 281 -18.00 -2.76 61.11
N LYS A 282 -18.01 -1.84 62.08
CA LYS A 282 -18.18 -0.39 61.87
C LYS A 282 -16.96 0.13 61.11
N VAL A 283 -17.22 0.86 60.03
CA VAL A 283 -16.20 1.62 59.28
C VAL A 283 -15.82 2.83 60.10
N CYS A 284 -14.52 3.10 60.21
CA CYS A 284 -13.98 4.23 60.95
C CYS A 284 -12.92 5.02 60.17
N HIS A 285 -12.38 4.50 59.07
CA HIS A 285 -11.88 5.34 57.97
C HIS A 285 -12.71 5.00 56.72
N GLU A 286 -13.40 5.99 56.16
CA GLU A 286 -14.12 5.80 54.90
C GLU A 286 -13.10 5.78 53.75
N SER A 287 -13.23 4.78 52.87
CA SER A 287 -12.54 4.67 51.58
C SER A 287 -12.57 6.01 50.83
N ARG A 288 -11.41 6.66 50.69
CA ARG A 288 -11.30 7.99 50.05
C ARG A 288 -11.22 7.92 48.53
N GLY A 289 -10.78 6.77 48.00
CA GLY A 289 -10.82 6.40 46.60
C GLY A 289 -10.83 4.89 46.45
N ASP A 290 -11.02 4.38 45.23
CA ASP A 290 -11.29 2.95 45.01
C ASP A 290 -10.12 2.02 45.44
N CYS A 291 -8.90 2.57 45.61
CA CYS A 291 -7.71 1.84 46.09
C CYS A 291 -7.54 1.87 47.62
N ASP A 292 -8.38 2.62 48.33
CA ASP A 292 -8.40 2.77 49.80
C ASP A 292 -9.48 1.86 50.39
N PRO A 293 -9.14 0.80 51.14
CA PRO A 293 -10.14 -0.08 51.73
C PRO A 293 -10.73 0.56 52.99
N GLU A 294 -12.05 0.49 53.16
CA GLU A 294 -12.72 0.95 54.37
C GLU A 294 -12.16 0.27 55.65
N GLU A 295 -11.29 0.96 56.40
CA GLU A 295 -10.83 0.44 57.69
C GLU A 295 -11.99 0.34 58.68
N LYS A 296 -12.07 -0.83 59.32
CA LYS A 296 -13.09 -1.16 60.32
C LYS A 296 -12.48 -1.27 61.69
N CYS A 297 -13.32 -1.06 62.69
CA CYS A 297 -12.98 -1.17 64.10
C CYS A 297 -12.39 -2.55 64.41
N THR A 298 -11.57 -2.68 65.44
CA THR A 298 -11.18 -4.01 65.96
C THR A 298 -12.18 -4.55 66.98
N GLY A 299 -13.01 -3.69 67.56
CA GLY A 299 -13.91 -4.02 68.68
C GLY A 299 -13.28 -3.86 70.07
N ASP A 300 -12.00 -3.46 70.15
CA ASP A 300 -11.22 -3.42 71.39
C ASP A 300 -10.17 -2.26 71.44
N SER A 301 -10.29 -1.26 70.56
CA SER A 301 -9.40 -0.10 70.48
C SER A 301 -10.10 1.12 69.86
N ALA A 302 -9.96 2.27 70.52
CA ALA A 302 -10.48 3.57 70.06
C ALA A 302 -9.91 4.00 68.70
N ALA A 303 -8.59 3.89 68.55
CA ALA A 303 -7.90 4.37 67.36
C ALA A 303 -8.23 3.50 66.14
N CYS A 304 -8.42 4.16 64.98
CA CYS A 304 -8.46 3.47 63.71
C CYS A 304 -7.19 2.64 63.48
N PRO A 305 -7.31 1.38 63.01
CA PRO A 305 -6.15 0.72 62.41
C PRO A 305 -5.56 1.68 61.38
N GLN A 306 -4.24 1.90 61.42
CA GLN A 306 -3.63 2.90 60.56
C GLN A 306 -4.01 2.66 59.10
N ASP A 307 -4.55 3.70 58.45
CA ASP A 307 -4.82 3.83 57.02
C ASP A 307 -3.85 2.98 56.17
N LYS A 308 -4.40 2.03 55.41
CA LYS A 308 -3.67 1.08 54.55
C LYS A 308 -4.38 0.86 53.22
N TYR A 309 -4.06 1.70 52.24
CA TYR A 309 -4.31 1.45 50.82
C TYR A 309 -4.03 0.00 50.43
N LEU A 310 -4.88 -0.53 49.55
CA LEU A 310 -4.78 -1.88 49.02
C LEU A 310 -3.39 -2.11 48.40
N VAL A 311 -2.89 -3.35 48.54
CA VAL A 311 -1.51 -3.69 48.17
C VAL A 311 -1.17 -3.31 46.73
N ALA A 312 0.04 -2.82 46.51
CA ALA A 312 0.48 -2.34 45.19
C ALA A 312 0.22 -3.39 44.09
N GLY A 313 -0.60 -3.02 43.09
CA GLY A 313 -1.06 -3.94 42.04
C GLY A 313 -2.46 -4.55 42.22
N ALA A 314 -3.14 -4.33 43.36
CA ALA A 314 -4.57 -4.61 43.49
C ALA A 314 -5.39 -3.71 42.55
N GLU A 315 -6.48 -4.21 42.00
CA GLU A 315 -7.32 -3.51 41.02
C GLU A 315 -8.39 -2.68 41.73
N CYS A 316 -8.48 -1.39 41.39
CA CYS A 316 -9.42 -0.47 42.03
C CYS A 316 -10.43 0.12 41.05
N ARG A 317 -10.02 0.48 39.83
CA ARG A 317 -10.94 0.70 38.70
C ARG A 317 -10.79 -0.45 37.72
N ALA A 318 -11.92 -1.01 37.29
CA ALA A 318 -11.96 -2.15 36.37
C ALA A 318 -12.08 -1.66 34.93
N LYS A 319 -11.29 -2.25 34.03
CA LYS A 319 -11.15 -1.86 32.62
C LYS A 319 -12.52 -1.62 31.93
N HIS A 320 -12.71 -0.43 31.38
CA HIS A 320 -13.90 -0.03 30.62
C HIS A 320 -13.58 0.16 29.13
N GLY A 321 -14.15 -0.66 28.24
CA GLY A 321 -13.80 -0.63 26.82
C GLY A 321 -12.44 -1.28 26.53
N ASP A 322 -12.08 -1.42 25.24
CA ASP A 322 -10.88 -2.18 24.84
C ASP A 322 -9.56 -1.41 25.00
N CYS A 323 -9.59 -0.09 25.19
CA CYS A 323 -8.41 0.76 25.29
C CYS A 323 -8.00 1.18 26.70
N ASP A 324 -8.86 0.96 27.68
CA ASP A 324 -8.57 1.29 29.06
C ASP A 324 -7.57 0.30 29.72
N ILE A 325 -6.87 0.72 30.78
CA ILE A 325 -6.01 -0.14 31.61
C ILE A 325 -6.49 -0.06 33.06
N ALA A 326 -7.22 -1.10 33.48
CA ALA A 326 -7.71 -1.28 34.85
C ALA A 326 -6.70 -0.81 35.92
N GLU A 327 -6.97 0.35 36.51
CA GLU A 327 -6.06 1.05 37.39
C GLU A 327 -5.80 0.26 38.65
N LYS A 328 -4.56 0.39 39.12
CA LYS A 328 -4.03 -0.40 40.21
C LYS A 328 -3.48 0.47 41.30
N CYS A 329 -3.77 0.03 42.52
CA CYS A 329 -3.33 0.66 43.76
C CYS A 329 -1.82 0.85 43.69
N THR A 330 -1.35 2.05 43.99
CA THR A 330 0.09 2.31 44.17
C THR A 330 0.61 1.64 45.45
N GLY A 331 -0.28 1.35 46.40
CA GLY A 331 0.05 0.95 47.77
C GLY A 331 0.54 2.12 48.64
N SER A 332 0.39 3.36 48.16
CA SER A 332 0.85 4.58 48.85
C SER A 332 -0.03 5.82 48.61
N ASP A 333 -1.19 5.64 47.97
CA ASP A 333 -2.12 6.69 47.55
C ASP A 333 -3.55 6.12 47.66
N PRO A 334 -4.51 6.83 48.29
CA PRO A 334 -5.90 6.38 48.41
C PRO A 334 -6.67 6.49 47.10
N GLU A 335 -6.38 7.52 46.31
CA GLU A 335 -7.11 7.78 45.08
C GLU A 335 -6.75 6.71 44.04
N CYS A 336 -7.76 6.27 43.30
CA CYS A 336 -7.51 5.50 42.10
C CYS A 336 -6.88 6.42 41.05
N PRO A 337 -5.70 6.09 40.48
CA PRO A 337 -4.99 6.94 39.53
C PRO A 337 -5.90 7.54 38.45
N ASP A 338 -5.51 8.71 37.95
CA ASP A 338 -6.14 9.31 36.76
C ASP A 338 -6.21 8.27 35.62
N ASP A 339 -7.36 8.22 34.94
CA ASP A 339 -7.71 7.25 33.88
C ASP A 339 -6.53 7.02 32.92
N ALA A 340 -5.99 5.80 32.97
CA ALA A 340 -4.67 5.43 32.48
C ALA A 340 -4.76 4.68 31.15
N PHE A 341 -5.37 5.33 30.15
CA PHE A 341 -5.59 4.73 28.84
C PHE A 341 -4.32 4.13 28.24
N ALA A 342 -4.49 3.02 27.53
CA ALA A 342 -3.39 2.38 26.86
C ALA A 342 -2.73 3.34 25.85
N PRO A 343 -1.39 3.32 25.74
CA PRO A 343 -0.69 4.21 24.83
C PRO A 343 -1.18 4.01 23.40
N ALA A 344 -1.04 5.04 22.57
CA ALA A 344 -1.47 5.05 21.17
C ALA A 344 -0.68 4.11 20.21
N THR A 345 -0.16 3.01 20.78
CA THR A 345 0.49 1.88 20.13
C THR A 345 -0.10 0.53 20.59
N LEU A 346 -1.04 0.51 21.54
CA LEU A 346 -1.77 -0.71 21.89
C LEU A 346 -2.87 -0.96 20.84
N VAL A 347 -2.87 -2.18 20.31
CA VAL A 347 -3.95 -2.70 19.47
C VAL A 347 -5.16 -3.03 20.34
N CYS A 348 -6.30 -2.44 20.02
CA CYS A 348 -7.57 -2.70 20.70
C CYS A 348 -8.54 -3.55 19.86
N ARG A 349 -8.57 -3.33 18.54
CA ARG A 349 -9.21 -4.23 17.57
C ARG A 349 -8.14 -4.80 16.65
N PRO A 350 -7.82 -6.10 16.73
CA PRO A 350 -6.96 -6.73 15.73
C PRO A 350 -7.69 -6.76 14.39
N SER A 351 -6.95 -6.56 13.30
CA SER A 351 -7.41 -6.68 11.91
C SER A 351 -8.23 -7.96 11.71
N VAL A 352 -9.45 -7.85 11.16
CA VAL A 352 -10.34 -9.01 10.95
C VAL A 352 -10.04 -9.80 9.68
N ASP A 353 -9.22 -9.26 8.77
CA ASP A 353 -8.47 -10.05 7.79
C ASP A 353 -6.97 -10.14 8.16
N GLU A 354 -6.39 -11.33 7.96
CA GLU A 354 -4.93 -11.57 8.04
C GLU A 354 -4.18 -10.90 6.87
N GLU A 355 -4.89 -10.07 6.08
CA GLU A 355 -4.58 -9.66 4.70
C GLU A 355 -4.88 -8.16 4.48
N ALA A 356 -4.61 -7.35 5.50
CA ALA A 356 -4.26 -5.92 5.41
C ALA A 356 -5.26 -4.92 4.77
N CYS A 357 -6.55 -5.25 4.57
CA CYS A 357 -7.54 -4.23 4.20
C CYS A 357 -8.22 -3.57 5.39
N ASP A 358 -8.26 -4.27 6.51
CA ASP A 358 -8.68 -3.71 7.78
C ASP A 358 -7.50 -3.02 8.48
N ILE A 359 -7.69 -1.77 8.91
CA ILE A 359 -6.64 -1.08 9.68
C ILE A 359 -6.74 -1.61 11.11
N THR A 360 -5.60 -1.95 11.69
CA THR A 360 -5.55 -2.36 13.09
C THR A 360 -5.84 -1.16 13.97
N ASP A 361 -7.03 -1.12 14.57
CA ASP A 361 -7.41 -0.02 15.46
C ASP A 361 -6.48 0.00 16.67
N MET A 362 -5.77 1.13 16.79
CA MET A 362 -4.97 1.46 17.94
C MET A 362 -5.76 2.38 18.86
N CYS A 363 -5.45 2.32 20.15
CA CYS A 363 -6.00 3.25 21.12
C CYS A 363 -5.64 4.70 20.76
N PRO A 364 -6.52 5.67 21.06
CA PRO A 364 -6.21 7.07 20.79
C PRO A 364 -5.15 7.63 21.77
N GLY A 365 -4.95 6.95 22.91
CA GLY A 365 -4.03 7.34 23.99
C GLY A 365 -4.64 8.30 25.01
N ASP A 366 -5.89 8.74 24.79
CA ASP A 366 -6.62 9.71 25.60
C ASP A 366 -8.11 9.33 25.83
N GLY A 367 -8.49 8.07 25.61
CA GLY A 367 -9.85 7.58 25.87
C GLY A 367 -10.02 6.05 25.98
N PRO A 368 -11.12 5.59 26.59
CA PRO A 368 -11.34 4.17 26.97
C PRO A 368 -11.78 3.26 25.82
N ASP A 369 -12.46 3.83 24.81
CA ASP A 369 -12.99 3.10 23.67
C ASP A 369 -12.02 3.06 22.50
N CYS A 370 -12.05 1.95 21.75
CA CYS A 370 -11.29 1.71 20.52
C CYS A 370 -11.82 2.50 19.30
N GLY A 371 -12.48 3.64 19.54
CA GLY A 371 -13.19 4.42 18.53
C GLY A 371 -14.40 3.71 17.90
N THR A 372 -15.22 4.50 17.20
CA THR A 372 -16.27 4.00 16.28
C THR A 372 -15.85 4.07 14.81
N ASP A 373 -14.63 4.56 14.53
CA ASP A 373 -14.07 4.62 13.19
C ASP A 373 -13.40 3.28 12.89
N ASP A 374 -14.21 2.34 12.38
CA ASP A 374 -13.80 1.02 11.92
C ASP A 374 -12.99 1.18 10.61
N ALA A 375 -11.78 1.74 10.75
CA ALA A 375 -11.09 2.43 9.68
C ALA A 375 -10.61 1.44 8.61
N LYS A 376 -11.18 1.51 7.40
CA LYS A 376 -10.77 0.64 6.30
C LYS A 376 -9.77 1.34 5.39
N GLN A 377 -8.84 0.56 4.86
CA GLN A 377 -7.94 1.05 3.82
C GLN A 377 -8.74 1.56 2.61
N PRO A 378 -8.30 2.63 1.93
CA PRO A 378 -9.06 3.22 0.83
C PRO A 378 -9.20 2.25 -0.35
N GLN A 379 -10.27 2.40 -1.14
CA GLN A 379 -10.48 1.57 -2.33
C GLN A 379 -9.26 1.64 -3.26
N GLY A 380 -8.69 0.47 -3.60
CA GLY A 380 -7.47 0.36 -4.39
C GLY A 380 -6.17 0.30 -3.59
N HIS A 381 -6.21 0.35 -2.26
CA HIS A 381 -5.05 0.04 -1.41
C HIS A 381 -4.58 -1.41 -1.60
N GLU A 382 -3.27 -1.64 -1.52
CA GLU A 382 -2.64 -2.96 -1.66
C GLU A 382 -2.81 -3.80 -0.40
N CYS A 383 -3.35 -5.00 -0.54
CA CYS A 383 -3.66 -5.88 0.58
C CYS A 383 -2.99 -7.25 0.48
N ALA A 384 -2.62 -7.66 -0.74
CA ALA A 384 -1.49 -8.56 -0.96
C ALA A 384 -0.67 -8.04 -2.15
N PRO A 385 0.67 -8.05 -2.06
CA PRO A 385 1.53 -7.63 -3.17
C PRO A 385 1.33 -8.51 -4.40
N GLU A 386 1.68 -7.99 -5.57
CA GLU A 386 1.88 -8.82 -6.75
C GLU A 386 2.94 -9.90 -6.46
N GLN A 387 2.60 -11.16 -6.72
CA GLN A 387 3.50 -12.29 -6.56
C GLN A 387 3.63 -13.04 -7.88
N CYS A 388 4.85 -13.27 -8.31
CA CYS A 388 5.13 -14.22 -9.37
C CYS A 388 6.19 -15.20 -8.87
N VAL A 389 5.77 -16.45 -8.63
CA VAL A 389 6.63 -17.49 -8.05
C VAL A 389 6.45 -18.79 -8.84
N SER A 390 7.56 -19.42 -9.22
CA SER A 390 7.58 -20.57 -10.14
C SER A 390 6.84 -20.25 -11.46
N SER A 391 5.72 -20.89 -11.75
CA SER A 391 4.91 -20.65 -12.96
C SER A 391 3.54 -20.00 -12.68
N LEU A 392 3.34 -19.43 -11.49
CA LEU A 392 2.08 -18.81 -11.10
C LEU A 392 2.25 -17.31 -10.86
N HIS A 393 1.49 -16.50 -11.60
CA HIS A 393 1.35 -15.06 -11.37
C HIS A 393 0.05 -14.79 -10.64
N THR A 394 0.16 -14.30 -9.41
CA THR A 394 -0.95 -13.76 -8.64
C THR A 394 -0.85 -12.24 -8.67
N PRO A 395 -1.66 -11.53 -9.49
CA PRO A 395 -1.62 -10.08 -9.56
C PRO A 395 -2.04 -9.46 -8.22
N GLN A 396 -1.58 -8.22 -7.99
CA GLN A 396 -1.81 -7.43 -6.78
C GLN A 396 -3.28 -7.48 -6.32
N ARG A 397 -3.53 -7.90 -5.08
CA ARG A 397 -4.87 -7.84 -4.49
C ARG A 397 -5.09 -6.45 -3.90
N THR A 398 -6.30 -5.91 -4.08
CA THR A 398 -6.65 -4.57 -3.61
C THR A 398 -7.95 -4.54 -2.80
N CYS A 399 -8.04 -3.56 -1.90
CA CYS A 399 -9.22 -3.32 -1.09
C CYS A 399 -10.38 -2.79 -1.92
N ASN A 400 -11.55 -3.39 -1.74
CA ASN A 400 -12.81 -2.82 -2.22
C ASN A 400 -13.28 -1.65 -1.34
N ALA A 401 -14.39 -1.01 -1.70
CA ALA A 401 -15.00 0.07 -0.92
C ALA A 401 -15.69 -0.39 0.39
N THR A 402 -15.53 -1.65 0.81
CA THR A 402 -16.02 -2.19 2.09
C THR A 402 -14.89 -2.76 2.96
N GLY A 403 -13.63 -2.41 2.68
CA GLY A 403 -12.49 -2.87 3.48
C GLY A 403 -12.22 -4.37 3.39
N THR A 404 -12.45 -4.99 2.23
CA THR A 404 -12.20 -6.43 2.02
C THR A 404 -11.17 -6.64 0.92
N CYS A 405 -10.15 -7.45 1.19
CA CYS A 405 -9.10 -7.76 0.23
C CYS A 405 -9.62 -8.66 -0.91
N LEU A 406 -9.86 -8.09 -2.09
CA LEU A 406 -10.50 -8.81 -3.20
C LEU A 406 -9.66 -10.03 -3.65
N PRO A 407 -10.30 -11.15 -4.01
CA PRO A 407 -9.59 -12.28 -4.58
C PRO A 407 -9.11 -11.94 -5.99
N ALA A 408 -7.80 -12.05 -6.22
CA ALA A 408 -7.23 -12.09 -7.56
C ALA A 408 -7.38 -13.50 -8.15
N ASN A 409 -7.77 -13.59 -9.42
CA ASN A 409 -7.50 -14.81 -10.18
C ASN A 409 -6.01 -14.85 -10.46
N SER A 410 -5.35 -15.98 -10.19
CA SER A 410 -3.95 -16.17 -10.59
C SER A 410 -3.91 -16.72 -12.02
N ASP A 411 -3.07 -16.13 -12.86
CA ASP A 411 -2.81 -16.58 -14.22
C ASP A 411 -1.62 -17.55 -14.20
N SER A 412 -1.67 -18.61 -15.02
CA SER A 412 -0.48 -19.45 -15.23
C SER A 412 0.45 -18.78 -16.23
N CYS A 413 1.74 -18.85 -15.93
CA CYS A 413 2.80 -18.45 -16.84
C CYS A 413 3.17 -19.54 -17.87
N ASP A 414 2.65 -20.78 -17.72
CA ASP A 414 2.97 -21.91 -18.60
C ASP A 414 2.89 -21.52 -20.10
N PRO A 415 3.91 -21.86 -20.93
CA PRO A 415 5.08 -22.72 -20.64
C PRO A 415 6.28 -22.01 -19.99
N TYR A 416 6.16 -20.73 -19.62
CA TYR A 416 7.22 -19.91 -19.03
C TYR A 416 7.19 -19.92 -17.48
N ILE A 417 8.31 -19.60 -16.85
CA ILE A 417 8.31 -19.20 -15.43
C ILE A 417 8.09 -17.70 -15.26
N CYS A 418 7.91 -17.29 -14.01
CA CYS A 418 7.93 -15.91 -13.57
C CYS A 418 9.27 -15.20 -13.83
N GLY A 419 9.17 -13.91 -14.15
CA GLY A 419 10.26 -12.94 -14.05
C GLY A 419 10.35 -12.37 -12.64
N SER A 420 10.63 -11.08 -12.52
CA SER A 420 10.70 -10.38 -11.23
C SER A 420 9.33 -10.13 -10.58
N THR A 421 8.29 -9.93 -11.38
CA THR A 421 6.95 -9.49 -10.94
C THR A 421 5.82 -10.02 -11.82
N THR A 422 6.07 -10.25 -13.12
CA THR A 422 5.10 -10.84 -14.06
C THR A 422 5.63 -12.14 -14.66
N CYS A 423 4.78 -12.92 -15.33
CA CYS A 423 5.23 -14.01 -16.21
C CYS A 423 6.26 -13.52 -17.25
N LYS A 424 7.22 -14.38 -17.62
CA LYS A 424 8.02 -14.16 -18.82
C LYS A 424 7.17 -14.47 -20.06
N THR A 425 7.46 -13.79 -21.18
CA THR A 425 6.83 -14.04 -22.49
C THR A 425 7.81 -14.59 -23.52
N SER A 426 9.05 -14.84 -23.09
CA SER A 426 10.17 -15.37 -23.88
C SER A 426 11.22 -15.92 -22.92
N CYS A 427 12.00 -16.89 -23.37
CA CYS A 427 13.12 -17.47 -22.65
C CYS A 427 14.48 -17.03 -23.22
N SER A 428 15.50 -17.09 -22.36
CA SER A 428 16.90 -16.79 -22.65
C SER A 428 17.84 -17.91 -22.16
N ALA A 429 17.36 -18.71 -21.20
CA ALA A 429 17.99 -19.93 -20.70
C ALA A 429 16.93 -21.00 -20.43
N ASN A 430 17.35 -22.26 -20.36
CA ASN A 430 16.50 -23.42 -20.03
C ASN A 430 15.65 -23.21 -18.76
N SER A 431 16.23 -22.59 -17.73
CA SER A 431 15.57 -22.26 -16.46
C SER A 431 14.43 -21.24 -16.56
N ASP A 432 14.21 -20.63 -17.72
CA ASP A 432 13.11 -19.69 -17.96
C ASP A 432 11.77 -20.39 -18.30
N CYS A 433 11.78 -21.73 -18.38
CA CYS A 433 10.68 -22.55 -18.87
C CYS A 433 10.23 -23.59 -17.82
N THR A 434 8.93 -23.92 -17.80
CA THR A 434 8.39 -24.90 -16.84
C THR A 434 8.75 -26.34 -17.20
N THR A 435 9.07 -26.58 -18.48
CA THR A 435 9.70 -27.80 -18.99
C THR A 435 11.23 -27.82 -18.86
N ASP A 436 11.83 -26.77 -18.29
CA ASP A 436 13.28 -26.54 -18.21
C ASP A 436 13.99 -26.57 -19.57
N LEU A 437 13.31 -26.29 -20.69
CA LEU A 437 13.92 -26.25 -22.02
C LEU A 437 13.46 -25.03 -22.82
N CYS A 438 14.42 -24.20 -23.21
CA CYS A 438 14.23 -23.01 -24.03
C CYS A 438 14.69 -23.28 -25.47
N ASP A 439 13.86 -22.94 -26.46
CA ASP A 439 14.30 -22.88 -27.84
C ASP A 439 15.05 -21.56 -28.10
N LEU A 440 16.37 -21.62 -28.01
CA LEU A 440 17.25 -20.48 -28.26
C LEU A 440 17.20 -19.94 -29.71
N ARG A 441 16.46 -20.57 -30.64
CA ARG A 441 16.24 -20.05 -32.01
C ARG A 441 15.33 -18.82 -32.03
N ASP A 442 14.26 -18.83 -31.23
CA ASP A 442 13.20 -17.83 -31.24
C ASP A 442 12.78 -17.34 -29.84
N GLY A 443 13.34 -17.93 -28.78
CA GLY A 443 13.05 -17.59 -27.39
C GLY A 443 11.73 -18.18 -26.89
N THR A 444 11.20 -19.25 -27.48
CA THR A 444 10.00 -19.93 -27.00
C THR A 444 10.32 -21.06 -26.03
N CYS A 445 9.48 -21.25 -25.01
CA CYS A 445 9.60 -22.41 -24.12
C CYS A 445 8.99 -23.66 -24.75
N ALA A 446 9.68 -24.79 -24.63
CA ALA A 446 9.33 -26.02 -25.30
C ALA A 446 8.13 -26.73 -24.68
N GLU A 447 7.19 -27.17 -25.53
CA GLU A 447 6.09 -28.07 -25.19
C GLU A 447 6.52 -29.55 -25.41
N ASP A 448 6.00 -30.49 -24.62
CA ASP A 448 6.19 -31.95 -24.78
C ASP A 448 7.66 -32.43 -25.00
N VAL A 449 8.59 -31.96 -24.17
CA VAL A 449 10.02 -32.34 -24.22
C VAL A 449 10.25 -33.85 -24.03
N THR A 450 10.86 -34.49 -25.04
CA THR A 450 11.27 -35.89 -24.99
C THR A 450 12.71 -36.02 -24.50
N THR A 451 12.96 -36.74 -23.40
CA THR A 451 14.33 -37.01 -22.92
C THR A 451 14.88 -38.32 -23.46
N VAL A 452 16.10 -38.29 -24.00
CA VAL A 452 16.84 -39.44 -24.56
C VAL A 452 18.15 -39.62 -23.80
N ASP A 453 18.21 -40.65 -22.96
CA ASP A 453 19.47 -41.16 -22.40
C ASP A 453 20.15 -42.07 -23.43
N CYS A 454 21.26 -41.61 -24.01
CA CYS A 454 21.99 -42.34 -25.03
C CYS A 454 22.74 -43.59 -24.51
N ALA A 455 22.74 -43.86 -23.20
CA ALA A 455 23.17 -45.15 -22.67
C ALA A 455 22.10 -46.27 -22.85
N THR A 456 20.84 -45.91 -23.12
CA THR A 456 19.71 -46.85 -23.18
C THR A 456 18.79 -46.71 -24.39
N ALA A 457 18.79 -45.55 -25.06
CA ALA A 457 17.94 -45.25 -26.22
C ALA A 457 18.74 -44.71 -27.42
N SER A 458 18.20 -44.90 -28.63
CA SER A 458 18.75 -44.31 -29.86
C SER A 458 18.17 -42.93 -30.11
N LEU A 459 19.05 -41.96 -30.38
CA LEU A 459 18.67 -40.59 -30.74
C LEU A 459 18.06 -40.53 -32.15
N GLN A 460 18.53 -41.37 -33.08
CA GLN A 460 17.87 -41.48 -34.39
C GLN A 460 16.46 -42.07 -34.28
N ALA A 461 16.20 -42.98 -33.33
CA ALA A 461 14.85 -43.50 -33.09
C ALA A 461 13.89 -42.38 -32.62
N ALA A 462 14.37 -41.43 -31.80
CA ALA A 462 13.60 -40.25 -31.41
C ALA A 462 13.27 -39.37 -32.63
N ILE A 463 14.26 -39.01 -33.47
CA ILE A 463 14.05 -38.23 -34.72
C ILE A 463 13.00 -38.89 -35.62
N ASN A 464 13.06 -40.22 -35.75
CA ASN A 464 12.11 -40.99 -36.57
C ASN A 464 10.68 -40.94 -36.01
N SER A 465 10.50 -40.77 -34.70
CA SER A 465 9.20 -40.69 -34.01
C SER A 465 8.55 -39.30 -34.06
N CYS A 466 9.34 -38.24 -34.25
CA CYS A 466 8.85 -36.85 -34.34
C CYS A 466 7.74 -36.68 -35.38
N THR A 467 6.66 -35.99 -35.06
CA THR A 467 5.61 -35.63 -36.02
C THR A 467 6.13 -34.59 -37.02
N ALA A 468 5.72 -34.67 -38.29
CA ALA A 468 6.08 -33.68 -39.30
C ALA A 468 5.09 -32.50 -39.28
N GLY A 469 5.61 -31.25 -39.30
CA GLY A 469 4.80 -30.03 -39.16
C GLY A 469 4.66 -29.50 -37.74
N SER A 470 5.41 -30.06 -36.78
CA SER A 470 5.52 -29.63 -35.39
C SER A 470 6.98 -29.71 -34.93
N THR A 471 7.43 -28.77 -34.10
CA THR A 471 8.77 -28.84 -33.48
C THR A 471 8.87 -30.04 -32.54
N CYS A 472 9.97 -30.78 -32.66
CA CYS A 472 10.26 -31.94 -31.83
C CYS A 472 11.39 -31.61 -30.85
N TYR A 473 11.03 -31.33 -29.60
CA TYR A 473 11.98 -30.98 -28.54
C TYR A 473 12.59 -32.22 -27.90
N VAL A 474 13.90 -32.39 -28.04
CA VAL A 474 14.63 -33.58 -27.59
C VAL A 474 15.79 -33.18 -26.67
N ARG A 475 15.65 -33.52 -25.39
CA ARG A 475 16.73 -33.39 -24.40
C ARG A 475 17.64 -34.62 -24.46
N ILE A 476 18.92 -34.41 -24.68
CA ILE A 476 19.94 -35.47 -24.78
C ILE A 476 20.69 -35.57 -23.45
N VAL A 477 20.94 -36.80 -22.98
CA VAL A 477 21.88 -37.07 -21.87
C VAL A 477 22.87 -38.16 -22.27
N GLY A 478 24.14 -37.97 -21.87
CA GLY A 478 25.24 -38.91 -22.15
C GLY A 478 25.89 -38.73 -23.53
N THR A 479 26.55 -39.77 -24.01
CA THR A 479 27.24 -39.78 -25.32
C THR A 479 26.48 -40.65 -26.32
N CYS A 480 26.06 -40.07 -27.43
CA CYS A 480 25.27 -40.71 -28.48
C CYS A 480 26.18 -41.15 -29.63
N THR A 481 26.25 -42.45 -29.89
CA THR A 481 27.07 -43.03 -30.96
C THR A 481 26.33 -43.21 -32.29
N ASP A 482 25.07 -42.76 -32.36
CA ASP A 482 24.27 -42.72 -33.59
C ASP A 482 24.84 -41.69 -34.59
N ARG A 483 24.69 -41.99 -35.88
CA ARG A 483 24.76 -40.97 -36.94
C ARG A 483 23.34 -40.46 -37.20
N LEU A 484 23.14 -39.16 -37.08
CA LEU A 484 21.83 -38.53 -37.17
C LEU A 484 21.52 -38.13 -38.61
N LEU A 485 20.34 -38.50 -39.09
CA LEU A 485 19.73 -38.02 -40.33
C LEU A 485 18.45 -37.26 -39.95
N VAL A 486 18.48 -35.94 -40.14
CA VAL A 486 17.32 -35.05 -40.01
C VAL A 486 16.81 -34.73 -41.41
N GLN A 487 15.56 -35.11 -41.68
CA GLN A 487 14.95 -34.96 -43.00
C GLN A 487 13.44 -34.77 -42.88
N ASN A 488 12.95 -33.64 -43.39
CA ASN A 488 11.56 -33.20 -43.36
C ASN A 488 10.97 -33.14 -41.93
N LYS A 489 11.76 -32.61 -40.97
CA LYS A 489 11.39 -32.43 -39.55
C LYS A 489 11.79 -31.05 -39.05
N ASP A 490 11.08 -30.53 -38.05
CA ASP A 490 11.62 -29.51 -37.15
C ASP A 490 12.04 -30.22 -35.86
N VAL A 491 13.32 -30.12 -35.48
CA VAL A 491 13.89 -30.78 -34.30
C VAL A 491 14.79 -29.79 -33.55
N TYR A 492 14.65 -29.75 -32.23
CA TYR A 492 15.54 -29.00 -31.35
C TYR A 492 16.20 -29.94 -30.36
N PHE A 493 17.54 -29.94 -30.32
CA PHE A 493 18.33 -30.71 -29.38
C PHE A 493 18.92 -29.84 -28.30
N ASP A 494 18.63 -30.15 -27.03
CA ASP A 494 19.30 -29.58 -25.86
C ASP A 494 20.15 -30.65 -25.18
N GLY A 495 21.44 -30.41 -25.00
CA GLY A 495 22.38 -31.36 -24.37
C GLY A 495 22.67 -31.15 -22.89
N ALA A 496 21.96 -30.25 -22.20
CA ALA A 496 22.18 -29.90 -20.80
C ALA A 496 23.68 -29.64 -20.44
N GLY A 497 24.42 -29.04 -21.38
CA GLY A 497 25.83 -28.66 -21.25
C GLY A 497 26.85 -29.81 -21.29
N THR A 498 26.41 -31.07 -21.30
CA THR A 498 27.28 -32.25 -21.11
C THR A 498 27.07 -33.37 -22.13
N ALA A 499 25.99 -33.35 -22.91
CA ALA A 499 25.76 -34.34 -23.94
C ALA A 499 26.76 -34.23 -25.10
N VAL A 500 27.10 -35.37 -25.69
CA VAL A 500 28.03 -35.46 -26.81
C VAL A 500 27.43 -36.32 -27.93
N ILE A 501 27.39 -35.82 -29.15
CA ILE A 501 27.12 -36.60 -30.36
C ILE A 501 28.49 -37.01 -30.93
N ASP A 502 28.82 -38.29 -30.90
CA ASP A 502 30.16 -38.83 -31.22
C ASP A 502 30.02 -40.20 -31.92
N PRO A 503 29.80 -40.22 -33.25
CA PRO A 503 29.31 -41.39 -33.97
C PRO A 503 30.37 -42.47 -34.11
N SER A 504 29.99 -43.73 -33.86
CA SER A 504 30.92 -44.86 -33.90
C SER A 504 31.30 -45.36 -35.31
N SER A 505 30.96 -44.61 -36.36
CA SER A 505 31.13 -45.04 -37.76
C SER A 505 31.35 -43.87 -38.71
N ASP A 506 32.13 -44.09 -39.77
CA ASP A 506 32.61 -43.08 -40.70
C ASP A 506 31.49 -42.27 -41.39
N GLY A 507 31.79 -41.00 -41.68
CA GLY A 507 30.88 -40.03 -42.29
C GLY A 507 30.37 -38.97 -41.28
N PRO A 508 29.46 -38.07 -41.71
CA PRO A 508 29.03 -36.97 -40.85
C PRO A 508 28.20 -37.42 -39.65
N ALA A 509 28.38 -36.76 -38.50
CA ALA A 509 27.64 -37.06 -37.28
C ALA A 509 26.17 -36.61 -37.36
N VAL A 510 25.93 -35.45 -37.95
CA VAL A 510 24.59 -34.95 -38.28
C VAL A 510 24.51 -34.63 -39.76
N ILE A 511 23.53 -35.21 -40.45
CA ILE A 511 23.17 -34.93 -41.83
C ILE A 511 21.79 -34.26 -41.84
N VAL A 512 21.71 -33.09 -42.49
CA VAL A 512 20.45 -32.34 -42.70
C VAL A 512 20.14 -32.29 -44.19
N THR A 513 19.04 -32.92 -44.63
CA THR A 513 18.68 -33.02 -46.06
C THR A 513 17.20 -32.87 -46.30
N GLU A 514 16.85 -32.24 -47.42
CA GLU A 514 15.45 -31.93 -47.77
C GLU A 514 14.85 -32.86 -48.83
N VAL A 515 13.55 -33.11 -48.71
CA VAL A 515 12.69 -33.47 -49.85
C VAL A 515 11.42 -32.60 -49.80
N SER A 516 11.37 -31.61 -50.68
CA SER A 516 10.25 -30.68 -50.92
C SER A 516 8.86 -31.37 -50.81
N PRO A 517 7.86 -30.75 -50.16
CA PRO A 517 7.71 -29.31 -49.92
C PRO A 517 7.93 -28.83 -48.47
N GLN A 518 8.40 -29.68 -47.56
CA GLN A 518 8.69 -29.27 -46.19
C GLN A 518 10.10 -28.65 -46.09
N VAL A 519 10.32 -27.82 -45.07
CA VAL A 519 11.64 -27.32 -44.67
C VAL A 519 12.05 -28.04 -43.39
N THR A 520 13.28 -28.55 -43.39
CA THR A 520 13.91 -29.14 -42.22
C THR A 520 14.54 -28.02 -41.39
N LYS A 521 14.14 -27.93 -40.12
CA LYS A 521 14.75 -27.03 -39.14
C LYS A 521 15.48 -27.84 -38.08
N LEU A 522 16.68 -27.40 -37.72
CA LEU A 522 17.51 -28.07 -36.73
C LEU A 522 18.09 -27.05 -35.75
N GLY A 523 17.63 -27.08 -34.50
CA GLY A 523 18.32 -26.46 -33.38
C GLY A 523 19.28 -27.43 -32.70
N LEU A 524 20.50 -26.98 -32.42
CA LEU A 524 21.51 -27.68 -31.64
C LEU A 524 21.98 -26.74 -30.52
N ALA A 525 21.77 -27.13 -29.27
CA ALA A 525 22.05 -26.30 -28.10
C ALA A 525 22.72 -27.06 -26.96
N ASN A 526 23.61 -26.36 -26.24
CA ASN A 526 24.21 -26.83 -24.99
C ASN A 526 24.87 -28.22 -25.10
N LEU A 527 25.56 -28.51 -26.21
CA LEU A 527 26.07 -29.86 -26.52
C LEU A 527 27.42 -29.83 -27.25
N THR A 528 28.10 -30.98 -27.31
CA THR A 528 29.31 -31.17 -28.12
C THR A 528 29.02 -32.08 -29.32
N ILE A 529 29.49 -31.72 -30.52
CA ILE A 529 29.40 -32.53 -31.73
C ILE A 529 30.80 -32.92 -32.19
N ARG A 530 30.99 -34.21 -32.43
CA ARG A 530 32.20 -34.81 -33.01
C ARG A 530 31.81 -35.65 -34.21
N GLY A 531 32.65 -35.69 -35.24
CA GLY A 531 32.58 -36.61 -36.38
C GLY A 531 33.55 -37.78 -36.20
N ALA A 532 33.21 -38.94 -36.76
CA ALA A 532 33.95 -40.18 -36.51
C ALA A 532 35.45 -40.08 -36.86
N SER A 533 36.29 -40.54 -35.93
CA SER A 533 37.72 -40.22 -35.88
C SER A 533 38.64 -41.15 -36.71
N ASN A 534 38.11 -41.84 -37.73
CA ASN A 534 38.86 -42.85 -38.50
C ASN A 534 39.75 -42.26 -39.62
N GLY A 535 40.63 -41.34 -39.22
CA GLY A 535 41.78 -40.90 -40.01
C GLY A 535 41.51 -39.80 -41.06
N PRO A 536 42.58 -39.18 -41.61
CA PRO A 536 42.46 -38.05 -42.52
C PRO A 536 41.90 -38.47 -43.89
N GLY A 537 40.89 -37.75 -44.38
CA GLY A 537 40.39 -37.91 -45.76
C GLY A 537 39.12 -38.76 -45.93
N THR A 538 38.43 -39.10 -44.84
CA THR A 538 37.02 -39.53 -44.87
C THR A 538 36.08 -38.32 -44.80
N ASP A 539 34.80 -38.44 -45.20
CA ASP A 539 33.79 -37.37 -45.04
C ASP A 539 33.33 -37.21 -43.56
N GLY A 540 34.26 -37.25 -42.60
CA GLY A 540 34.00 -37.11 -41.16
C GLY A 540 33.76 -35.67 -40.73
N ASN A 541 32.77 -35.00 -41.33
CA ASN A 541 32.28 -33.69 -40.91
C ASN A 541 31.51 -33.82 -39.57
N ALA A 542 31.47 -32.80 -38.71
CA ALA A 542 30.55 -32.87 -37.57
C ALA A 542 29.09 -32.65 -38.04
N VAL A 543 28.82 -31.58 -38.78
CA VAL A 543 27.51 -31.36 -39.41
C VAL A 543 27.65 -31.16 -40.93
N GLU A 544 26.79 -31.84 -41.70
CA GLU A 544 26.68 -31.67 -43.15
C GLU A 544 25.23 -31.35 -43.56
N SER A 545 25.01 -30.26 -44.29
CA SER A 545 23.68 -29.83 -44.75
C SER A 545 23.59 -29.64 -46.27
N GLY A 546 22.43 -30.00 -46.84
CA GLY A 546 22.20 -29.90 -48.28
C GLY A 546 20.73 -29.74 -48.67
N GLY A 547 20.40 -28.55 -49.21
CA GLY A 547 19.13 -28.31 -49.90
C GLY A 547 19.04 -29.08 -51.23
N GLN A 548 17.87 -29.64 -51.53
CA GLN A 548 17.54 -30.26 -52.82
C GLN A 548 16.16 -29.79 -53.30
N GLY A 549 16.02 -29.49 -54.58
CA GLY A 549 14.73 -29.15 -55.18
C GLY A 549 14.13 -27.80 -54.78
N GLY A 550 14.91 -26.89 -54.17
CA GLY A 550 14.51 -25.49 -53.90
C GLY A 550 14.04 -25.18 -52.48
N ALA A 551 13.98 -26.18 -51.59
CA ALA A 551 13.92 -25.94 -50.15
C ALA A 551 15.33 -25.66 -49.59
N ILE A 552 15.41 -24.81 -48.57
CA ILE A 552 16.64 -24.37 -47.90
C ILE A 552 16.51 -24.79 -46.43
N PRO A 553 17.29 -25.78 -45.93
CA PRO A 553 17.21 -26.16 -44.53
C PRO A 553 17.77 -25.07 -43.62
N GLU A 554 17.17 -24.94 -42.44
CA GLU A 554 17.52 -23.94 -41.42
C GLU A 554 18.26 -24.64 -40.26
N LEU A 555 19.53 -24.29 -40.05
CA LEU A 555 20.37 -24.82 -38.97
C LEU A 555 20.70 -23.70 -37.98
N PHE A 556 20.54 -23.99 -36.69
CA PHE A 556 20.87 -23.08 -35.60
C PHE A 556 21.74 -23.76 -34.55
N PHE A 557 22.75 -23.03 -34.07
CA PHE A 557 23.69 -23.47 -33.06
C PHE A 557 23.78 -22.42 -31.94
N ALA A 558 23.53 -22.83 -30.70
CA ALA A 558 23.79 -22.04 -29.49
C ALA A 558 24.63 -22.84 -28.50
N HIS A 559 25.60 -22.20 -27.83
CA HIS A 559 26.43 -22.83 -26.78
C HIS A 559 26.98 -24.22 -27.18
N THR A 560 27.28 -24.41 -28.47
CA THR A 560 27.62 -25.71 -29.04
C THR A 560 29.10 -25.76 -29.36
N ASN A 561 29.74 -26.88 -29.02
CA ASN A 561 31.16 -27.12 -29.30
C ASN A 561 31.30 -28.12 -30.46
N ILE A 562 31.92 -27.71 -31.55
CA ILE A 562 32.06 -28.51 -32.79
C ILE A 562 33.53 -28.89 -32.96
N GLY A 563 33.80 -30.19 -32.76
CA GLY A 563 35.11 -30.65 -32.31
C GLY A 563 35.25 -30.47 -30.80
N SER A 564 36.42 -30.79 -30.23
CA SER A 564 36.71 -30.57 -28.82
C SER A 564 38.20 -30.33 -28.58
N GLY A 565 38.84 -30.91 -27.55
CA GLY A 565 40.23 -30.62 -27.20
C GLY A 565 41.27 -31.04 -28.27
N PRO A 566 42.57 -30.71 -28.09
CA PRO A 566 43.63 -31.11 -29.01
C PRO A 566 43.63 -32.63 -29.26
N GLY A 567 43.57 -33.03 -30.53
CA GLY A 567 43.44 -34.44 -30.93
C GLY A 567 42.03 -35.06 -30.80
N GLN A 568 41.02 -34.26 -30.45
CA GLN A 568 39.60 -34.66 -30.36
C GLN A 568 38.69 -33.73 -31.20
N GLY A 569 39.18 -33.30 -32.35
CA GLY A 569 38.40 -32.59 -33.38
C GLY A 569 38.05 -33.48 -34.57
N ASN A 570 37.29 -32.94 -35.53
CA ASN A 570 36.67 -33.74 -36.58
C ASN A 570 37.65 -34.13 -37.70
N ALA A 571 37.41 -35.25 -38.38
CA ALA A 571 38.26 -35.77 -39.46
C ALA A 571 38.15 -34.98 -40.77
N ALA A 572 37.10 -34.17 -40.93
CA ALA A 572 36.94 -33.20 -42.02
C ALA A 572 36.58 -31.80 -41.46
N PHE A 573 35.50 -31.17 -41.93
CA PHE A 573 35.08 -29.83 -41.48
C PHE A 573 34.24 -29.88 -40.19
N GLY A 574 34.19 -28.77 -39.45
CA GLY A 574 33.21 -28.61 -38.38
C GLY A 574 31.79 -28.57 -38.94
N ILE A 575 31.52 -27.58 -39.80
CA ILE A 575 30.26 -27.47 -40.55
C ILE A 575 30.57 -27.46 -42.06
N ARG A 576 29.89 -28.32 -42.82
CA ARG A 576 29.88 -28.31 -44.29
C ARG A 576 28.44 -28.07 -44.77
N SER A 577 28.21 -27.04 -45.56
CA SER A 577 26.86 -26.63 -45.97
C SER A 577 26.76 -26.32 -47.45
N SER A 578 25.64 -26.76 -48.04
CA SER A 578 25.21 -26.40 -49.38
C SER A 578 23.74 -25.93 -49.37
N ALA A 579 23.48 -24.77 -49.96
CA ALA A 579 22.13 -24.18 -50.09
C ALA A 579 21.29 -24.22 -48.79
N SER A 580 21.86 -23.79 -47.67
CA SER A 580 21.21 -23.79 -46.34
C SER A 580 21.25 -22.40 -45.70
N THR A 581 20.40 -22.15 -44.70
CA THR A 581 20.51 -21.01 -43.77
C THR A 581 21.15 -21.52 -42.48
N ILE A 582 22.17 -20.83 -41.99
CA ILE A 582 22.94 -21.21 -40.79
C ILE A 582 23.03 -20.00 -39.84
N ALA A 583 22.63 -20.19 -38.60
CA ALA A 583 22.84 -19.24 -37.51
C ALA A 583 23.69 -19.87 -36.40
N ILE A 584 24.72 -19.17 -35.94
CA ILE A 584 25.67 -19.65 -34.94
C ILE A 584 25.84 -18.56 -33.88
N SER A 585 25.62 -18.92 -32.62
CA SER A 585 25.65 -18.00 -31.46
C SER A 585 26.41 -18.63 -30.29
N ALA A 586 27.22 -17.85 -29.58
CA ALA A 586 27.89 -18.26 -28.34
C ALA A 586 28.61 -19.64 -28.40
N SER A 587 29.14 -20.01 -29.58
CA SER A 587 29.56 -21.38 -29.92
C SER A 587 31.05 -21.46 -30.28
N THR A 588 31.63 -22.65 -30.21
CA THR A 588 33.05 -22.91 -30.52
C THR A 588 33.19 -23.94 -31.63
N ILE A 589 34.04 -23.68 -32.63
CA ILE A 589 34.33 -24.60 -33.75
C ILE A 589 35.84 -24.76 -33.87
N GLN A 590 36.39 -25.90 -33.44
CA GLN A 590 37.82 -26.01 -33.21
C GLN A 590 38.48 -27.37 -33.50
N ASN A 591 39.79 -27.32 -33.70
CA ASN A 591 40.68 -28.48 -33.89
C ASN A 591 40.28 -29.41 -35.05
N ASN A 592 39.56 -28.89 -36.06
CA ASN A 592 39.11 -29.66 -37.21
C ASN A 592 40.28 -29.99 -38.14
N SER A 593 40.24 -31.18 -38.75
CA SER A 593 41.29 -31.67 -39.67
C SER A 593 41.18 -31.07 -41.08
N SER A 594 40.03 -30.46 -41.41
CA SER A 594 39.87 -29.51 -42.51
C SER A 594 39.65 -28.10 -41.94
N GLY A 595 38.68 -27.33 -42.45
CA GLY A 595 38.35 -26.00 -41.95
C GLY A 595 37.27 -26.02 -40.85
N GLY A 596 37.04 -24.86 -40.23
CA GLY A 596 35.93 -24.70 -39.28
C GLY A 596 34.56 -24.78 -39.98
N ILE A 597 34.31 -23.85 -40.91
CA ILE A 597 33.07 -23.77 -41.69
C ILE A 597 33.37 -23.74 -43.19
N SER A 598 32.66 -24.55 -43.97
CA SER A 598 32.63 -24.53 -45.43
C SER A 598 31.20 -24.39 -45.93
N ALA A 599 30.84 -23.21 -46.45
CA ALA A 599 29.49 -22.88 -46.90
C ALA A 599 29.47 -22.58 -48.40
N THR A 600 28.48 -23.11 -49.13
CA THR A 600 28.29 -22.86 -50.58
C THR A 600 26.82 -22.57 -50.90
N GLY A 601 26.52 -21.47 -51.59
CA GLY A 601 25.13 -21.09 -51.91
C GLY A 601 24.25 -20.79 -50.70
N SER A 602 24.83 -20.49 -49.54
CA SER A 602 24.17 -20.49 -48.23
C SER A 602 24.03 -19.07 -47.64
N THR A 603 23.21 -18.92 -46.61
CA THR A 603 23.19 -17.75 -45.73
C THR A 603 23.86 -18.14 -44.41
N LEU A 604 24.84 -17.37 -43.94
CA LEU A 604 25.61 -17.65 -42.74
C LEU A 604 25.60 -16.43 -41.81
N SER A 605 25.02 -16.59 -40.62
CA SER A 605 25.08 -15.63 -39.52
C SER A 605 25.88 -16.22 -38.37
N ILE A 606 26.89 -15.49 -37.87
CA ILE A 606 27.71 -15.89 -36.73
C ILE A 606 27.80 -14.72 -35.77
N ALA A 607 27.49 -14.96 -34.50
CA ALA A 607 27.56 -13.98 -33.42
C ALA A 607 28.30 -14.58 -32.21
N ASP A 608 29.10 -13.77 -31.52
CA ASP A 608 29.60 -14.06 -30.16
C ASP A 608 30.35 -15.42 -30.03
N SER A 609 31.02 -15.85 -31.11
CA SER A 609 31.53 -17.22 -31.28
C SER A 609 33.04 -17.29 -31.54
N THR A 610 33.63 -18.48 -31.40
CA THR A 610 35.08 -18.73 -31.62
C THR A 610 35.33 -19.83 -32.64
N ILE A 611 36.12 -19.56 -33.68
CA ILE A 611 36.50 -20.51 -34.74
C ILE A 611 38.03 -20.61 -34.78
N GLN A 612 38.60 -21.68 -34.20
CA GLN A 612 40.03 -21.71 -33.87
C GLN A 612 40.78 -23.02 -34.12
N ASN A 613 42.10 -22.92 -34.32
CA ASN A 613 43.02 -24.07 -34.40
C ASN A 613 42.63 -25.12 -35.47
N ASN A 614 41.97 -24.71 -36.55
CA ASN A 614 41.58 -25.62 -37.63
C ASN A 614 42.74 -25.83 -38.63
N SER A 615 42.84 -27.02 -39.21
CA SER A 615 43.97 -27.44 -40.07
C SER A 615 43.89 -26.89 -41.51
N SER A 616 42.81 -26.19 -41.83
CA SER A 616 42.62 -25.38 -43.03
C SER A 616 42.06 -24.00 -42.62
N GLY A 617 41.29 -23.33 -43.48
CA GLY A 617 40.71 -22.02 -43.15
C GLY A 617 39.67 -22.06 -42.03
N GLY A 618 39.51 -20.96 -41.30
CA GLY A 618 38.49 -20.82 -40.26
C GLY A 618 37.08 -20.85 -40.87
N ILE A 619 36.78 -19.85 -41.71
CA ILE A 619 35.49 -19.71 -42.41
C ILE A 619 35.75 -19.57 -43.91
N SER A 620 35.16 -20.48 -44.71
CA SER A 620 35.20 -20.46 -46.17
C SER A 620 33.79 -20.42 -46.75
N ALA A 621 33.43 -19.33 -47.42
CA ALA A 621 32.10 -19.10 -47.97
C ALA A 621 32.16 -18.84 -49.49
N THR A 622 31.40 -19.60 -50.27
CA THR A 622 31.31 -19.46 -51.74
C THR A 622 29.87 -19.16 -52.13
N ASP A 623 29.66 -18.11 -52.93
CA ASP A 623 28.34 -17.69 -53.42
C ASP A 623 27.29 -17.61 -52.31
N SER A 624 27.69 -17.03 -51.18
CA SER A 624 26.98 -17.06 -49.90
C SER A 624 26.90 -15.68 -49.27
N ALA A 625 25.77 -15.39 -48.62
CA ALA A 625 25.59 -14.19 -47.81
C ALA A 625 26.16 -14.45 -46.40
N VAL A 626 26.92 -13.49 -45.87
CA VAL A 626 27.69 -13.67 -44.62
C VAL A 626 27.49 -12.48 -43.70
N SER A 627 27.09 -12.74 -42.45
CA SER A 627 27.12 -11.80 -41.33
C SER A 627 27.95 -12.41 -40.20
N ILE A 628 28.98 -11.71 -39.74
CA ILE A 628 29.86 -12.15 -38.66
C ILE A 628 29.99 -10.99 -37.66
N ASP A 629 29.75 -11.27 -36.38
CA ASP A 629 29.63 -10.27 -35.32
C ASP A 629 30.25 -10.78 -34.01
N ARG A 630 30.91 -9.92 -33.22
CA ARG A 630 31.61 -10.25 -31.94
C ARG A 630 32.37 -11.58 -31.93
N THR A 631 33.00 -11.94 -33.05
CA THR A 631 33.53 -13.29 -33.30
C THR A 631 35.05 -13.32 -33.28
N SER A 632 35.64 -14.40 -32.75
CA SER A 632 37.08 -14.63 -32.75
C SER A 632 37.48 -15.74 -33.72
N VAL A 633 38.39 -15.46 -34.66
CA VAL A 633 38.87 -16.40 -35.68
C VAL A 633 40.39 -16.53 -35.56
N LEU A 634 40.84 -17.59 -34.89
CA LEU A 634 42.16 -17.66 -34.26
C LEU A 634 43.00 -18.85 -34.76
N ASP A 635 44.27 -18.63 -35.05
CA ASP A 635 45.29 -19.69 -35.22
C ASP A 635 44.93 -20.79 -36.25
N ASN A 636 44.12 -20.47 -37.26
CA ASN A 636 43.75 -21.43 -38.30
C ASN A 636 44.91 -21.56 -39.31
N SER A 637 45.16 -22.78 -39.79
CA SER A 637 46.29 -23.07 -40.70
C SER A 637 46.05 -22.57 -42.14
N GLY A 638 44.81 -22.27 -42.50
CA GLY A 638 44.44 -21.58 -43.74
C GLY A 638 44.28 -20.08 -43.54
N ALA A 639 43.35 -19.47 -44.29
CA ALA A 639 42.93 -18.09 -44.04
C ALA A 639 41.92 -18.04 -42.89
N GLY A 640 41.87 -16.94 -42.14
CA GLY A 640 40.86 -16.77 -41.09
C GLY A 640 39.45 -16.78 -41.69
N ILE A 641 39.17 -15.82 -42.57
CA ILE A 641 37.90 -15.70 -43.29
C ILE A 641 38.18 -15.58 -44.80
N SER A 642 37.47 -16.33 -45.63
CA SER A 642 37.57 -16.30 -47.09
C SER A 642 36.19 -16.36 -47.74
N ILE A 643 35.80 -15.29 -48.45
CA ILE A 643 34.48 -15.16 -49.09
C ILE A 643 34.67 -14.93 -50.60
N THR A 644 33.98 -15.71 -51.44
CA THR A 644 34.06 -15.63 -52.92
C THR A 644 32.67 -15.74 -53.56
N ASN A 645 32.15 -14.64 -54.12
CA ASN A 645 30.80 -14.59 -54.69
C ASN A 645 30.86 -14.42 -56.23
N SER A 646 30.97 -15.52 -56.96
CA SER A 646 31.18 -15.58 -58.41
C SER A 646 29.90 -15.52 -59.26
N ALA A 647 28.78 -15.98 -58.69
CA ALA A 647 27.46 -16.08 -59.30
C ALA A 647 26.36 -15.39 -58.45
N CYS A 648 26.53 -15.29 -57.13
CA CYS A 648 25.56 -14.64 -56.25
C CYS A 648 25.77 -13.12 -56.16
N ALA A 649 25.26 -12.38 -57.15
CA ALA A 649 25.35 -10.91 -57.18
C ALA A 649 24.59 -10.18 -56.04
N ALA A 650 23.70 -10.86 -55.32
CA ALA A 650 22.99 -10.33 -54.15
C ALA A 650 23.67 -10.69 -52.81
N CYS A 651 24.69 -11.56 -52.81
CA CYS A 651 25.36 -11.99 -51.60
C CYS A 651 26.36 -10.93 -51.13
N THR A 652 26.21 -10.51 -49.87
CA THR A 652 27.06 -9.50 -49.21
C THR A 652 27.80 -10.10 -48.02
N ALA A 653 28.85 -9.41 -47.55
CA ALA A 653 29.59 -9.74 -46.35
C ALA A 653 29.59 -8.57 -45.35
N ALA A 654 28.95 -8.74 -44.20
CA ALA A 654 29.07 -7.85 -43.05
C ALA A 654 29.98 -8.52 -42.00
N ILE A 655 31.04 -7.84 -41.58
CA ILE A 655 31.95 -8.33 -40.53
C ILE A 655 32.15 -7.22 -39.51
N ARG A 656 31.73 -7.45 -38.27
CA ARG A 656 31.69 -6.44 -37.19
C ARG A 656 32.31 -6.98 -35.90
N GLN A 657 32.94 -6.12 -35.10
CA GLN A 657 33.39 -6.47 -33.73
C GLN A 657 34.26 -7.75 -33.67
N THR A 658 34.97 -8.08 -34.78
CA THR A 658 35.54 -9.42 -35.01
C THR A 658 37.07 -9.40 -34.96
N LYS A 659 37.68 -10.40 -34.32
CA LYS A 659 39.13 -10.53 -34.13
C LYS A 659 39.69 -11.66 -34.99
N LEU A 660 40.49 -11.34 -36.00
CA LEU A 660 41.19 -12.29 -36.87
C LEU A 660 42.67 -12.33 -36.51
N LEU A 661 43.11 -13.34 -35.76
CA LEU A 661 44.46 -13.42 -35.18
C LEU A 661 45.19 -14.71 -35.58
N GLY A 662 46.50 -14.64 -35.81
CA GLY A 662 47.38 -15.80 -35.98
C GLY A 662 47.18 -16.67 -37.23
N ASN A 663 46.21 -16.36 -38.11
CA ASN A 663 45.82 -17.24 -39.21
C ASN A 663 46.93 -17.32 -40.29
N VAL A 664 47.37 -18.54 -40.61
CA VAL A 664 48.66 -18.81 -41.27
C VAL A 664 48.69 -18.42 -42.75
N ALA A 665 47.59 -18.55 -43.49
CA ALA A 665 47.54 -18.19 -44.91
C ALA A 665 47.19 -16.70 -45.16
N GLY A 666 46.74 -15.99 -44.12
CA GLY A 666 46.31 -14.59 -44.14
C GLY A 666 45.01 -14.39 -43.35
N GLY A 667 44.68 -13.14 -43.01
CA GLY A 667 43.50 -12.81 -42.20
C GLY A 667 42.18 -12.94 -42.97
N LEU A 668 41.83 -11.90 -43.73
CA LEU A 668 40.57 -11.75 -44.44
C LEU A 668 40.74 -11.71 -45.97
N ALA A 669 40.10 -12.64 -46.69
CA ALA A 669 40.04 -12.65 -48.16
C ALA A 669 38.61 -12.39 -48.66
N LEU A 670 38.45 -11.41 -49.54
CA LEU A 670 37.16 -10.98 -50.12
C LEU A 670 37.26 -10.93 -51.65
N THR A 671 36.54 -11.80 -52.35
CA THR A 671 36.58 -11.93 -53.82
C THR A 671 35.18 -11.79 -54.42
N GLN A 672 35.01 -10.87 -55.39
CA GLN A 672 33.75 -10.63 -56.10
C GLN A 672 32.53 -10.31 -55.21
N THR A 673 32.77 -9.94 -53.94
CA THR A 673 31.73 -9.70 -52.94
C THR A 673 31.61 -8.21 -52.58
N SER A 674 30.38 -7.79 -52.27
CA SER A 674 30.04 -6.47 -51.71
C SER A 674 30.08 -6.57 -50.17
N PHE A 675 30.70 -5.61 -49.49
CA PHE A 675 31.04 -5.78 -48.08
C PHE A 675 31.06 -4.50 -47.23
N GLN A 676 30.94 -4.71 -45.92
CA GLN A 676 31.19 -3.75 -44.86
C GLN A 676 32.04 -4.44 -43.77
N VAL A 677 33.19 -3.86 -43.42
CA VAL A 677 34.06 -4.39 -42.35
C VAL A 677 34.31 -3.28 -41.33
N THR A 678 33.87 -3.48 -40.09
CA THR A 678 33.86 -2.40 -39.08
C THR A 678 34.23 -2.89 -37.69
N ASN A 679 34.96 -2.10 -36.91
CA ASN A 679 35.37 -2.43 -35.54
C ASN A 679 36.07 -3.80 -35.46
N CYS A 680 36.92 -4.15 -36.43
CA CYS A 680 37.63 -5.44 -36.45
C CYS A 680 39.13 -5.28 -36.18
N ILE A 681 39.71 -6.22 -35.42
CA ILE A 681 41.16 -6.42 -35.37
C ILE A 681 41.52 -7.49 -36.40
N ILE A 682 42.53 -7.20 -37.24
CA ILE A 682 43.15 -8.17 -38.13
C ILE A 682 44.65 -8.08 -37.90
N ALA A 683 45.21 -8.99 -37.09
CA ALA A 683 46.59 -8.87 -36.62
C ALA A 683 47.34 -10.20 -36.59
N THR A 684 48.67 -10.17 -36.77
CA THR A 684 49.57 -11.35 -36.73
C THR A 684 49.27 -12.48 -37.73
N ASN A 685 48.45 -12.23 -38.75
CA ASN A 685 48.14 -13.22 -39.79
C ASN A 685 49.26 -13.30 -40.84
N GLY A 686 49.45 -14.45 -41.49
CA GLY A 686 50.36 -14.59 -42.63
C GLY A 686 51.87 -14.59 -42.30
N LEU A 687 52.26 -14.94 -41.07
CA LEU A 687 53.63 -14.77 -40.55
C LEU A 687 54.59 -15.95 -40.73
N THR A 688 54.13 -17.18 -41.00
CA THR A 688 54.92 -18.38 -40.59
C THR A 688 55.71 -19.09 -41.69
N SER A 689 55.40 -18.94 -42.99
CA SER A 689 56.26 -19.46 -44.09
C SER A 689 55.82 -18.98 -45.49
N SER A 690 56.51 -19.47 -46.52
CA SER A 690 56.13 -19.32 -47.94
C SER A 690 54.76 -19.92 -48.33
N ALA A 691 54.05 -20.55 -47.40
CA ALA A 691 52.65 -20.96 -47.58
C ALA A 691 51.65 -19.79 -47.47
N SER A 692 52.05 -18.66 -46.86
CA SER A 692 51.15 -17.52 -46.63
C SER A 692 50.72 -16.86 -47.94
N ALA A 693 49.44 -17.02 -48.29
CA ALA A 693 48.87 -16.51 -49.53
C ALA A 693 48.82 -14.98 -49.54
N PHE A 694 48.50 -14.35 -48.40
CA PHE A 694 48.47 -12.91 -48.20
C PHE A 694 48.80 -12.54 -46.73
N GLY A 695 48.85 -11.23 -46.42
CA GLY A 695 49.07 -10.70 -45.08
C GLY A 695 47.77 -10.54 -44.31
N GLY A 696 47.41 -9.29 -43.98
CA GLY A 696 46.21 -8.98 -43.21
C GLY A 696 44.93 -9.19 -44.03
N VAL A 697 44.76 -8.40 -45.08
CA VAL A 697 43.55 -8.36 -45.90
C VAL A 697 43.91 -8.47 -47.38
N ARG A 698 43.14 -9.25 -48.15
CA ARG A 698 43.25 -9.33 -49.61
C ARG A 698 41.88 -9.21 -50.28
N ILE A 699 41.75 -8.25 -51.19
CA ILE A 699 40.49 -7.90 -51.86
C ILE A 699 40.69 -8.07 -53.36
N SER A 700 39.78 -8.77 -54.02
CA SER A 700 39.85 -9.06 -55.47
C SER A 700 38.53 -8.76 -56.15
N THR A 701 38.52 -7.72 -57.00
CA THR A 701 37.32 -7.24 -57.72
C THR A 701 36.12 -7.05 -56.78
N PRO A 702 36.13 -6.04 -55.90
CA PRO A 702 35.07 -5.83 -54.92
C PRO A 702 33.74 -5.47 -55.61
N GLY A 703 32.64 -5.91 -55.00
CA GLY A 703 31.31 -5.38 -55.28
C GLY A 703 31.12 -4.00 -54.62
N ALA A 704 29.98 -3.35 -54.88
CA ALA A 704 29.62 -2.10 -54.22
C ALA A 704 28.45 -2.34 -53.23
N PRO A 705 28.44 -1.73 -52.03
CA PRO A 705 29.55 -1.02 -51.39
C PRO A 705 30.75 -1.92 -51.04
N ALA A 706 31.90 -1.27 -50.83
CA ALA A 706 33.13 -1.88 -50.34
C ALA A 706 33.90 -0.86 -49.48
N PHE A 707 33.67 -0.89 -48.16
CA PHE A 707 34.34 0.00 -47.23
C PHE A 707 34.78 -0.71 -45.94
N PHE A 708 35.84 -0.16 -45.36
CA PHE A 708 36.33 -0.43 -44.02
C PHE A 708 36.16 0.86 -43.19
N ALA A 709 35.61 0.77 -41.98
CA ALA A 709 35.54 1.88 -41.03
C ALA A 709 35.97 1.41 -39.65
N HIS A 710 36.84 2.17 -38.96
CA HIS A 710 37.28 1.85 -37.59
C HIS A 710 37.83 0.41 -37.46
N ASN A 711 38.92 0.08 -38.16
CA ASN A 711 39.58 -1.22 -38.05
C ASN A 711 41.05 -1.09 -37.64
N THR A 712 41.58 -2.10 -36.95
CA THR A 712 43.00 -2.16 -36.55
C THR A 712 43.69 -3.32 -37.27
N MET A 713 44.50 -2.99 -38.28
CA MET A 713 45.21 -3.94 -39.14
C MET A 713 46.71 -3.84 -38.88
N VAL A 714 47.27 -4.72 -38.05
CA VAL A 714 48.62 -4.53 -37.47
C VAL A 714 49.46 -5.81 -37.44
N GLY A 715 50.74 -5.71 -37.80
CA GLY A 715 51.70 -6.81 -37.62
C GLY A 715 51.43 -8.05 -38.48
N ASN A 716 50.77 -7.89 -39.64
CA ASN A 716 50.48 -9.01 -40.54
C ASN A 716 51.54 -9.16 -41.65
N GLY A 717 51.78 -10.40 -42.05
CA GLY A 717 52.53 -10.74 -43.26
C GLY A 717 54.06 -10.79 -43.09
N LEU A 718 54.68 -11.62 -43.93
CA LEU A 718 56.12 -11.59 -44.20
C LEU A 718 56.46 -10.54 -45.27
N SER A 719 57.73 -10.13 -45.33
CA SER A 719 58.27 -9.19 -46.33
C SER A 719 57.76 -9.44 -47.75
N GLY A 720 57.11 -8.43 -48.35
CA GLY A 720 56.47 -8.54 -49.67
C GLY A 720 55.00 -9.01 -49.63
N LYS A 721 54.40 -9.07 -48.44
CA LYS A 721 52.94 -9.06 -48.23
C LYS A 721 52.54 -7.72 -47.61
N ASN A 722 51.27 -7.36 -47.79
CA ASN A 722 50.76 -6.06 -47.40
C ASN A 722 49.72 -6.17 -46.27
N GLY A 723 49.49 -5.07 -45.56
CA GLY A 723 48.39 -4.94 -44.60
C GLY A 723 47.03 -5.09 -45.27
N VAL A 724 46.80 -4.31 -46.34
CA VAL A 724 45.65 -4.42 -47.25
C VAL A 724 46.14 -4.50 -48.70
N ASP A 725 45.76 -5.55 -49.42
CA ASP A 725 46.11 -5.76 -50.82
C ASP A 725 44.86 -5.85 -51.71
N CYS A 726 44.55 -4.80 -52.46
CA CYS A 726 43.46 -4.74 -53.41
C CYS A 726 43.97 -5.02 -54.83
N ALA A 727 43.79 -6.24 -55.33
CA ALA A 727 44.30 -6.64 -56.65
C ALA A 727 43.68 -5.83 -57.80
N PHE A 728 42.38 -5.50 -57.70
CA PHE A 728 41.64 -4.67 -58.65
C PHE A 728 40.44 -4.03 -57.94
N GLY A 729 40.31 -2.69 -58.01
CA GLY A 729 39.16 -1.92 -57.51
C GLY A 729 39.51 -0.95 -56.37
N GLU A 730 38.74 0.14 -56.25
CA GLU A 730 38.87 1.08 -55.13
C GLU A 730 38.15 0.53 -53.88
N VAL A 731 38.77 0.74 -52.71
CA VAL A 731 38.21 0.38 -51.40
C VAL A 731 38.44 1.54 -50.45
N GLN A 732 37.38 2.03 -49.80
CA GLN A 732 37.49 3.12 -48.85
C GLN A 732 37.91 2.59 -47.48
N LEU A 733 39.18 2.80 -47.11
CA LEU A 733 39.68 2.60 -45.76
C LEU A 733 39.48 3.90 -44.97
N THR A 734 38.56 3.90 -44.01
CA THR A 734 38.20 5.08 -43.20
C THR A 734 38.48 4.84 -41.73
N ASN A 735 38.97 5.88 -41.03
CA ASN A 735 39.20 5.87 -39.57
C ASN A 735 39.96 4.65 -39.03
N SER A 736 40.80 4.00 -39.85
CA SER A 736 41.41 2.71 -39.54
C SER A 736 42.91 2.83 -39.34
N ILE A 737 43.50 2.02 -38.45
CA ILE A 737 44.95 1.90 -38.29
C ILE A 737 45.45 0.78 -39.21
N ILE A 738 46.46 1.07 -40.04
CA ILE A 738 47.20 0.11 -40.86
C ILE A 738 48.70 0.35 -40.61
N TRP A 739 49.33 -0.52 -39.81
CA TRP A 739 50.65 -0.28 -39.21
C TRP A 739 51.51 -1.55 -39.12
N ASN A 740 52.82 -1.44 -39.41
CA ASN A 740 53.82 -2.50 -39.24
C ASN A 740 53.45 -3.83 -39.95
N ASN A 741 52.87 -3.77 -41.15
CA ASN A 741 52.44 -4.96 -41.90
C ASN A 741 53.49 -5.44 -42.91
N GLY A 742 54.60 -5.97 -42.37
CA GLY A 742 55.55 -6.83 -43.09
C GLY A 742 56.51 -6.15 -44.07
N SER A 743 56.15 -5.00 -44.65
CA SER A 743 56.91 -4.32 -45.70
C SER A 743 57.02 -2.81 -45.41
N THR A 744 58.23 -2.26 -45.28
CA THR A 744 58.41 -0.86 -44.83
C THR A 744 57.88 0.18 -45.83
N GLY A 745 56.98 1.05 -45.36
CA GLY A 745 56.44 2.19 -46.10
C GLY A 745 55.09 1.90 -46.79
N PRO A 746 54.47 2.92 -47.43
CA PRO A 746 53.03 2.94 -47.63
C PRO A 746 52.48 1.90 -48.60
N ALA A 747 53.28 1.48 -49.59
CA ALA A 747 52.91 0.41 -50.51
C ALA A 747 52.94 -0.99 -49.86
N GLY A 748 53.56 -1.10 -48.68
CA GLY A 748 53.49 -2.28 -47.80
C GLY A 748 52.27 -2.27 -46.89
N GLU A 749 51.83 -1.10 -46.43
CA GLU A 749 50.59 -1.02 -45.64
C GLU A 749 49.35 -1.17 -46.52
N VAL A 750 49.25 -0.41 -47.62
CA VAL A 750 48.08 -0.42 -48.52
C VAL A 750 48.51 -0.45 -49.99
N SER A 751 48.08 -1.49 -50.70
CA SER A 751 48.40 -1.76 -52.11
C SER A 751 47.13 -1.78 -52.96
N GLY A 752 47.12 -1.04 -54.07
CA GLY A 752 46.10 -1.09 -55.11
C GLY A 752 44.71 -0.53 -54.77
N CYS A 753 44.40 -0.23 -53.51
CA CYS A 753 43.06 0.12 -53.03
C CYS A 753 42.52 1.52 -53.40
N GLY A 754 43.28 2.30 -54.18
CA GLY A 754 43.01 3.72 -54.46
C GLY A 754 44.06 4.63 -53.80
N SER A 755 43.69 5.90 -53.55
CA SER A 755 44.60 6.89 -52.96
C SER A 755 43.96 7.76 -51.86
N THR A 756 42.71 7.48 -51.48
CA THR A 756 41.88 8.34 -50.62
C THR A 756 41.33 7.54 -49.45
N HIS A 757 41.96 7.67 -48.28
CA HIS A 757 41.67 6.86 -47.09
C HIS A 757 41.43 7.76 -45.86
N PRO A 758 40.34 8.54 -45.83
CA PRO A 758 40.16 9.65 -44.89
C PRO A 758 40.04 9.19 -43.44
N GLY A 759 40.70 9.91 -42.53
CA GLY A 759 40.72 9.60 -41.10
C GLY A 759 41.56 8.39 -40.69
N SER A 760 42.09 7.63 -41.65
CA SER A 760 42.93 6.46 -41.38
C SER A 760 44.37 6.88 -41.02
N HIS A 761 45.10 5.96 -40.39
CA HIS A 761 46.50 6.11 -40.03
C HIS A 761 47.30 4.98 -40.68
N ILE A 762 48.13 5.32 -41.66
CA ILE A 762 48.81 4.36 -42.57
C ILE A 762 50.31 4.62 -42.52
N GLU A 763 51.13 3.66 -42.05
CA GLU A 763 52.57 3.86 -41.85
C GLU A 763 53.31 4.37 -43.11
N GLY A 764 53.89 5.57 -43.02
CA GLY A 764 54.59 6.23 -44.13
C GLY A 764 53.66 6.72 -45.25
N GLY A 765 52.35 6.72 -45.02
CA GLY A 765 51.31 7.13 -45.96
C GLY A 765 51.21 8.65 -46.16
N PRO A 766 50.50 9.09 -47.21
CA PRO A 766 50.06 10.48 -47.34
C PRO A 766 48.91 10.83 -46.38
N VAL A 767 48.39 9.85 -45.62
CA VAL A 767 47.33 10.02 -44.62
C VAL A 767 47.75 9.31 -43.33
N GLU A 768 48.28 10.10 -42.39
CA GLU A 768 48.70 9.68 -41.06
C GLU A 768 47.92 10.51 -40.03
N THR A 769 46.66 10.13 -39.80
CA THR A 769 45.70 10.92 -39.01
C THR A 769 46.12 11.05 -37.53
N CYS A 770 46.87 10.08 -37.01
CA CYS A 770 47.46 10.15 -35.67
C CYS A 770 48.78 10.95 -35.63
N GLY A 771 49.11 11.70 -36.70
CA GLY A 771 50.36 12.45 -36.83
C GLY A 771 51.45 11.69 -37.59
N ALA A 772 52.30 12.44 -38.30
CA ALA A 772 53.20 11.87 -39.30
C ALA A 772 54.27 10.94 -38.70
N GLY A 773 54.33 9.70 -39.19
CA GLY A 773 55.19 8.62 -38.67
C GLY A 773 54.97 8.26 -37.20
N ALA A 774 53.84 8.63 -36.59
CA ALA A 774 53.58 8.40 -35.17
C ALA A 774 53.17 6.94 -34.90
N ASP A 775 53.78 6.32 -33.88
CA ASP A 775 53.37 5.02 -33.38
C ASP A 775 51.94 5.12 -32.79
N PRO A 776 50.97 4.30 -33.24
CA PRO A 776 49.62 4.28 -32.66
C PRO A 776 49.58 3.78 -31.21
N ALA A 777 50.71 3.32 -30.65
CA ALA A 777 50.88 2.94 -29.24
C ALA A 777 49.85 1.90 -28.77
N LEU A 778 49.66 0.88 -29.62
CA LEU A 778 48.77 -0.26 -29.40
C LEU A 778 49.35 -1.23 -28.35
N SER A 779 48.47 -1.78 -27.53
CA SER A 779 48.75 -2.88 -26.61
C SER A 779 49.13 -4.15 -27.38
N ALA A 780 50.20 -4.82 -26.94
CA ALA A 780 50.72 -6.03 -27.59
C ALA A 780 49.93 -7.32 -27.26
N THR A 781 48.94 -7.27 -26.37
CA THR A 781 48.12 -8.42 -25.93
C THR A 781 46.73 -8.46 -26.53
N ASP A 782 46.13 -7.30 -26.75
CA ASP A 782 44.69 -7.12 -27.01
C ASP A 782 44.41 -6.02 -28.05
N TYR A 783 45.47 -5.34 -28.53
CA TYR A 783 45.44 -4.28 -29.55
C TYR A 783 44.54 -3.07 -29.21
N HIS A 784 44.26 -2.83 -27.93
CA HIS A 784 43.67 -1.57 -27.47
C HIS A 784 44.70 -0.43 -27.56
N LEU A 785 44.25 0.81 -27.67
CA LEU A 785 45.06 2.01 -27.62
C LEU A 785 45.52 2.27 -26.18
N SER A 786 46.82 2.48 -25.97
CA SER A 786 47.30 2.95 -24.66
C SER A 786 46.85 4.39 -24.41
N ALA A 787 46.65 4.77 -23.14
CA ALA A 787 46.16 6.10 -22.74
C ALA A 787 47.07 7.32 -23.09
N ASN A 788 48.17 7.11 -23.82
CA ASN A 788 49.00 8.17 -24.41
C ASN A 788 49.06 8.06 -25.95
N SER A 789 48.18 7.25 -26.56
CA SER A 789 48.15 7.03 -28.00
C SER A 789 47.80 8.33 -28.74
N PRO A 790 48.51 8.66 -29.82
CA PRO A 790 48.17 9.81 -30.64
C PRO A 790 46.95 9.54 -31.55
N CYS A 791 46.38 8.35 -31.54
CA CYS A 791 45.15 8.02 -32.29
C CYS A 791 43.85 8.34 -31.56
N ILE A 792 43.93 8.65 -30.25
CA ILE A 792 42.77 9.02 -29.42
C ILE A 792 42.18 10.35 -29.91
N ASN A 793 40.85 10.39 -30.04
CA ASN A 793 40.01 11.54 -30.40
C ASN A 793 40.38 12.24 -31.74
N ASN A 794 41.05 11.52 -32.65
CA ASN A 794 41.55 12.07 -33.93
C ASN A 794 40.77 11.61 -35.18
N ALA A 795 39.76 10.74 -35.06
CA ALA A 795 38.92 10.37 -36.22
C ALA A 795 38.02 11.56 -36.64
N PRO A 796 38.00 11.98 -37.92
CA PRO A 796 37.22 13.15 -38.37
C PRO A 796 35.69 13.05 -38.20
N ASN A 797 35.18 11.85 -37.94
CA ASN A 797 33.81 11.49 -37.59
C ASN A 797 33.80 9.99 -37.22
N CYS A 798 32.71 9.48 -36.67
CA CYS A 798 32.58 8.08 -36.22
C CYS A 798 32.05 7.10 -37.28
N ALA A 799 32.07 7.48 -38.57
CA ALA A 799 31.54 6.72 -39.70
C ALA A 799 30.05 6.28 -39.62
N GLY A 800 29.29 6.78 -38.64
CA GLY A 800 27.92 6.33 -38.33
C GLY A 800 27.84 5.10 -37.42
N LEU A 801 28.96 4.68 -36.83
CA LEU A 801 29.02 3.66 -35.79
C LEU A 801 28.76 4.29 -34.43
N THR A 802 28.04 3.57 -33.56
CA THR A 802 27.69 3.98 -32.19
C THR A 802 28.42 3.18 -31.12
N GLU A 803 29.13 2.13 -31.54
CA GLU A 803 29.88 1.22 -30.68
C GLU A 803 31.30 1.02 -31.22
N ASP A 804 32.19 0.46 -30.40
CA ASP A 804 33.55 0.02 -30.75
C ASP A 804 33.62 -1.51 -31.03
N LEU A 805 34.81 -2.10 -30.86
CA LEU A 805 35.12 -3.53 -30.96
C LEU A 805 34.52 -4.39 -29.83
N GLU A 806 34.42 -3.84 -28.63
CA GLU A 806 34.00 -4.52 -27.40
C GLU A 806 32.50 -4.33 -27.08
N GLY A 807 31.82 -3.42 -27.79
CA GLY A 807 30.42 -3.01 -27.54
C GLY A 807 30.30 -1.80 -26.61
N GLN A 808 31.39 -1.07 -26.41
CA GLN A 808 31.50 0.17 -25.66
C GLN A 808 30.97 1.34 -26.50
N SER A 809 30.50 2.42 -25.87
CA SER A 809 29.94 3.57 -26.59
C SER A 809 30.99 4.31 -27.41
N ARG A 810 30.62 4.73 -28.63
CA ARG A 810 31.48 5.47 -29.56
C ARG A 810 30.73 6.71 -30.10
N PRO A 811 31.24 7.96 -29.93
CA PRO A 811 32.44 8.32 -29.18
C PRO A 811 32.25 8.25 -27.66
N GLU A 812 33.34 8.11 -26.91
CA GLU A 812 33.35 8.31 -25.46
C GLU A 812 34.27 9.51 -25.08
N PRO A 813 33.80 10.47 -24.25
CA PRO A 813 32.43 10.64 -23.77
C PRO A 813 31.44 10.98 -24.91
N ALA A 814 30.21 10.51 -24.77
CA ALA A 814 29.14 10.71 -25.75
C ALA A 814 29.03 12.17 -26.26
N GLY A 815 29.28 12.35 -27.56
CA GLY A 815 29.36 13.66 -28.22
C GLY A 815 30.77 14.23 -28.41
N GLY A 816 31.82 13.50 -28.00
CA GLY A 816 33.23 13.79 -28.27
C GLY A 816 33.67 13.51 -29.72
N ALA A 817 34.98 13.33 -29.91
CA ALA A 817 35.56 12.89 -31.18
C ALA A 817 35.98 11.42 -31.06
N CYS A 818 35.77 10.63 -32.12
CA CYS A 818 36.09 9.20 -32.08
C CYS A 818 37.59 8.91 -32.21
N ASP A 819 37.99 7.75 -31.73
CA ASP A 819 39.34 7.21 -31.87
C ASP A 819 39.55 6.58 -33.26
N VAL A 820 40.80 6.66 -33.75
CA VAL A 820 41.21 5.99 -35.00
C VAL A 820 41.58 4.53 -34.68
N GLY A 821 40.99 3.56 -35.38
CA GLY A 821 41.10 2.13 -35.09
C GLY A 821 39.77 1.51 -34.64
N ALA A 822 39.80 0.26 -34.22
CA ALA A 822 38.63 -0.51 -33.79
C ALA A 822 38.18 -0.26 -32.34
N ASP A 823 39.13 0.14 -31.49
CA ASP A 823 38.99 0.46 -30.06
C ASP A 823 38.58 1.93 -29.84
N GLU A 824 37.99 2.26 -28.69
CA GLU A 824 37.62 3.60 -28.23
C GLU A 824 37.91 3.71 -26.72
N VAL A 825 38.81 4.62 -26.32
CA VAL A 825 39.34 4.67 -24.95
C VAL A 825 38.39 5.37 -23.97
N GLN A 826 38.07 4.69 -22.85
CA GLN A 826 37.34 5.23 -21.68
C GLN A 826 38.24 5.99 -20.69
#